data_AF-A0A4S4D4X7-F1
#
_entry.id   AF-A0A4S4D4X7-F1
#
_cell.length_a   1.000
_cell.length_b   1.000
_cell.length_c   1.000
_cell.angle_alpha   90.00
_cell.angle_beta   90.00
_cell.angle_gamma   90.00
#
_symmetry.space_group_name_H-M   'P 1'
#
loop_
_entity.id
_entity.type
_entity.pdbx_description
1 polymer ?
#
loop_
_entity_poly.entity_id
_entity_poly.type
_entity_poly.pdbx_seq_one_letter_code
_entity_poly.pdbx_strand_id
1 'polypeptide(L)'
;MGSTPKSVVDLIEASSGAHFSGFHLDGLDPRNSELEQPTTSAAEHLHKQPFVIGVAGGAASGKTTVCDMIIEQLHDQRVVLVNQDSFYHNLTLEELTRVHEYNFDHPDAFDTEQLLWAMEKLKHGQAVDIPKYDFKSYKNIFPARRVNPSDVIILEGILIFHDPRVRDLMSMKIFVDTDADVRLARRIRRDTVEKCRDINMVLDQIRGMHTLIRDAETTKHDFVFYADRLIRLVVEHGLGHLPFTEKQVITPTGSVYTGVDFCKRLCGVSIIRSGESMENALRACCKGIKIGKILIHREGDNGQQLIYEKLPKDISDRHVLLLDPILGTGNSAVQAISLLIKKGVPESNIIFLNLISAPRGVHVVCKRFPRIKIVTSEIETGLNKDFRVIPGMGEFVCLICFLLLHALSIEELIENAKYIATPGKGILAADESTGTIGKRLSSISVENTEHNRQSLRELLFTAPNALPYLSGVILFEETLYQKTSDGKPFVELLKENNVIPGIKVDKGVVELAGTNGETTTQGFDSLGSRCQQYYKAGARFAKWRAVLKIGPTEPSELSIQQNAQGLARYARICQDWGLVPIVEPEILTDGNHDIKKCAAVTETVLAAVYKALNDHHVLLEGTLLKPNMVTPGSDSPKVTPEVIAEHTVLALRRTVPPAVPGIVFLSGGQSEEEATLNLNAMNKLDLLKPWTLSFSFGRALQQSTLKTWGGKKENVGKAQETFLLRCKSNSEATLGKYGGGGGGGLASESLFVKGYKY
;
A
#
# COMPACT_ATOMS: atom_id res chain seq x y z
N MET A 1 20.06 30.93 -54.93
CA MET A 1 21.08 31.16 -53.88
C MET A 1 20.37 31.90 -52.77
N GLY A 2 19.85 31.16 -51.79
CA GLY A 2 18.96 31.68 -50.75
C GLY A 2 19.66 31.58 -49.39
N SER A 3 19.75 32.73 -48.73
CA SER A 3 20.23 32.95 -47.38
C SER A 3 19.32 32.30 -46.33
N THR A 4 19.86 31.42 -45.50
CA THR A 4 19.23 30.89 -44.29
C THR A 4 19.38 31.86 -43.11
N PRO A 5 18.37 31.99 -42.23
CA PRO A 5 18.44 32.85 -41.06
C PRO A 5 19.27 32.20 -39.94
N LYS A 6 20.05 33.01 -39.23
CA LYS A 6 20.89 32.59 -38.09
C LYS A 6 20.04 32.03 -36.95
N SER A 7 20.56 31.00 -36.29
CA SER A 7 19.89 30.33 -35.18
C SER A 7 19.94 31.18 -33.90
N VAL A 8 18.93 31.01 -33.03
CA VAL A 8 18.82 31.67 -31.71
C VAL A 8 19.96 31.25 -30.75
N VAL A 9 20.68 30.17 -31.07
CA VAL A 9 21.82 29.67 -30.27
C VAL A 9 23.05 30.58 -30.42
N ASP A 10 23.25 31.18 -31.61
CA ASP A 10 24.41 32.05 -31.89
C ASP A 10 24.31 33.44 -31.23
N LEU A 11 23.14 33.82 -30.71
CA LEU A 11 22.91 35.10 -30.04
C LEU A 11 23.09 35.04 -28.51
N ILE A 12 23.18 33.84 -27.93
CA ILE A 12 23.27 33.65 -26.48
C ILE A 12 24.74 33.44 -26.02
N GLU A 13 25.64 33.00 -26.90
CA GLU A 13 27.06 32.82 -26.57
C GLU A 13 27.88 34.13 -26.56
N ALA A 14 27.29 35.27 -26.93
CA ALA A 14 28.00 36.56 -26.99
C ALA A 14 27.82 37.47 -25.74
N SER A 15 27.05 37.06 -24.72
CA SER A 15 26.68 37.95 -23.59
C SER A 15 27.10 37.51 -22.19
N SER A 16 27.99 36.51 -22.03
CA SER A 16 28.43 36.02 -20.72
C SER A 16 29.94 36.16 -20.47
N GLY A 17 30.57 37.16 -21.10
CA GLY A 17 31.95 37.58 -20.83
C GLY A 17 32.02 39.06 -20.46
N ALA A 18 31.73 39.41 -19.21
CA ALA A 18 32.09 40.72 -18.67
C ALA A 18 32.40 40.62 -17.17
N HIS A 19 33.68 40.73 -16.84
CA HIS A 19 34.15 41.16 -15.53
C HIS A 19 33.60 42.56 -15.23
N PHE A 20 33.13 42.80 -14.01
CA PHE A 20 32.93 44.15 -13.49
C PHE A 20 33.74 44.30 -12.19
N SER A 21 34.85 45.03 -12.31
CA SER A 21 35.54 45.72 -11.23
C SER A 21 35.00 47.16 -11.18
N GLY A 22 34.75 47.68 -9.97
CA GLY A 22 34.28 49.05 -9.80
C GLY A 22 34.45 49.54 -8.36
N PHE A 23 35.53 50.28 -8.12
CA PHE A 23 35.74 51.18 -6.98
C PHE A 23 34.70 52.31 -6.97
N HIS A 24 34.32 52.82 -5.78
CA HIS A 24 34.24 54.26 -5.53
C HIS A 24 34.34 54.62 -4.03
N LEU A 25 35.16 55.65 -3.76
CA LEU A 25 35.42 56.34 -2.50
C LEU A 25 34.38 57.43 -2.19
N ASP A 26 34.20 57.63 -0.87
CA ASP A 26 34.02 58.85 -0.05
C ASP A 26 32.81 59.81 -0.21
N GLY A 27 32.22 60.13 0.97
CA GLY A 27 31.39 61.30 1.24
C GLY A 27 30.89 61.36 2.70
N LEU A 28 31.54 62.22 3.50
CA LEU A 28 31.32 62.63 4.92
C LEU A 28 29.88 63.16 5.19
N ASP A 29 29.31 63.23 6.41
CA ASP A 29 29.75 63.95 7.64
C ASP A 29 28.84 63.55 8.86
N PRO A 30 29.05 64.01 10.12
CA PRO A 30 29.01 63.17 11.32
C PRO A 30 28.05 63.71 12.43
N ARG A 31 27.93 62.97 13.55
CA ARG A 31 28.06 63.45 14.95
C ARG A 31 27.11 62.80 15.99
N ASN A 32 27.72 62.68 17.17
CA ASN A 32 27.24 62.48 18.55
C ASN A 32 26.85 61.04 18.94
N SER A 33 27.70 60.26 19.64
CA SER A 33 28.39 60.40 20.94
C SER A 33 27.51 60.10 22.14
N GLU A 34 27.75 58.95 22.77
CA GLU A 34 27.95 58.89 24.22
C GLU A 34 28.86 57.68 24.56
N LEU A 35 29.86 57.95 25.39
CA LEU A 35 30.95 57.08 25.80
C LEU A 35 30.54 56.26 27.03
N GLU A 36 30.90 54.97 27.04
CA GLU A 36 31.43 54.32 28.25
C GLU A 36 32.66 53.48 27.88
N GLN A 37 33.75 53.68 28.64
CA GLN A 37 35.02 52.94 28.53
C GLN A 37 35.03 51.71 29.49
N PRO A 38 36.15 50.99 29.69
CA PRO A 38 36.36 49.67 29.09
C PRO A 38 36.54 48.61 30.18
N THR A 39 35.63 47.65 30.29
CA THR A 39 35.88 46.45 31.09
C THR A 39 36.44 45.36 30.19
N THR A 40 37.77 45.25 30.19
CA THR A 40 38.46 44.01 29.83
C THR A 40 38.07 42.91 30.82
N SER A 41 36.96 42.23 30.55
CA SER A 41 36.79 40.83 30.90
C SER A 41 36.98 40.05 29.61
N ALA A 42 37.96 39.13 29.61
CA ALA A 42 38.29 38.24 28.52
C ALA A 42 37.06 37.80 27.71
N ALA A 43 36.84 38.44 26.56
CA ALA A 43 35.84 37.99 25.62
C ALA A 43 36.41 36.74 24.95
N GLU A 44 35.92 35.60 25.40
CA GLU A 44 36.05 34.32 24.75
C GLU A 44 35.90 34.52 23.23
N HIS A 45 36.97 34.26 22.48
CA HIS A 45 36.84 33.89 21.07
C HIS A 45 36.11 32.54 21.02
N LEU A 46 34.79 32.56 21.24
CA LEU A 46 33.93 31.43 20.98
C LEU A 46 33.96 31.24 19.46
N HIS A 47 34.79 30.34 18.97
CA HIS A 47 34.70 29.85 17.59
C HIS A 47 33.28 29.31 17.40
N LYS A 48 32.38 30.10 16.78
CA LYS A 48 31.06 29.61 16.36
C LYS A 48 31.32 28.45 15.40
N GLN A 49 31.00 27.23 15.84
CA GLN A 49 31.08 26.08 14.95
C GLN A 49 30.12 26.30 13.78
N PRO A 50 30.55 25.97 12.55
CA PRO A 50 29.73 26.18 11.38
C PRO A 50 28.51 25.26 11.39
N PHE A 51 27.39 25.75 10.87
CA PHE A 51 26.17 24.97 10.79
C PHE A 51 26.25 24.02 9.60
N VAL A 52 26.17 22.71 9.85
CA VAL A 52 26.37 21.68 8.81
C VAL A 52 25.02 21.14 8.32
N ILE A 53 24.72 21.30 7.04
CA ILE A 53 23.51 20.80 6.38
C ILE A 53 23.90 19.61 5.50
N GLY A 54 23.43 18.41 5.82
CA GLY A 54 23.53 17.25 4.94
C GLY A 54 22.36 17.17 3.98
N VAL A 55 22.62 17.13 2.67
CA VAL A 55 21.61 16.94 1.62
C VAL A 55 21.86 15.61 0.90
N ALA A 56 21.05 14.60 1.22
CA ALA A 56 21.14 13.26 0.65
C ALA A 56 19.96 12.94 -0.27
N GLY A 57 20.06 11.85 -1.02
CA GLY A 57 19.03 11.42 -1.97
C GLY A 57 19.65 10.72 -3.17
N GLY A 58 18.90 9.84 -3.82
CA GLY A 58 19.45 9.05 -4.92
C GLY A 58 19.91 9.90 -6.11
N ALA A 59 20.81 9.38 -6.95
CA ALA A 59 21.32 10.15 -8.09
C ALA A 59 20.17 10.59 -9.03
N ALA A 60 20.24 11.86 -9.46
CA ALA A 60 19.23 12.61 -10.23
C ALA A 60 17.91 12.95 -9.48
N SER A 61 17.88 12.87 -8.14
CA SER A 61 16.70 13.32 -7.36
C SER A 61 16.51 14.84 -7.31
N GLY A 62 17.54 15.63 -7.60
CA GLY A 62 17.48 17.10 -7.53
C GLY A 62 18.15 17.70 -6.29
N LYS A 63 19.02 16.94 -5.61
CA LYS A 63 19.86 17.44 -4.49
C LYS A 63 20.56 18.76 -4.81
N THR A 64 21.27 18.83 -5.94
CA THR A 64 22.00 20.02 -6.36
C THR A 64 21.08 21.24 -6.48
N THR A 65 19.88 21.08 -7.04
CA THR A 65 18.87 22.16 -7.11
C THR A 65 18.43 22.61 -5.71
N VAL A 66 18.24 21.67 -4.78
CA VAL A 66 17.93 22.01 -3.38
C VAL A 66 19.11 22.73 -2.71
N CYS A 67 20.35 22.31 -2.96
CA CYS A 67 21.55 22.99 -2.47
C CYS A 67 21.63 24.43 -3.01
N ASP A 68 21.43 24.64 -4.30
CA ASP A 68 21.46 25.96 -4.94
C ASP A 68 20.39 26.89 -4.35
N MET A 69 19.15 26.39 -4.18
CA MET A 69 18.08 27.14 -3.52
C MET A 69 18.41 27.51 -2.07
N ILE A 70 19.06 26.61 -1.32
CA ILE A 70 19.52 26.90 0.05
C ILE A 70 20.58 28.00 0.02
N ILE A 71 21.55 27.92 -0.89
CA ILE A 71 22.61 28.92 -1.04
C ILE A 71 22.03 30.29 -1.38
N GLU A 72 21.07 30.36 -2.31
CA GLU A 72 20.41 31.62 -2.71
C GLU A 72 19.68 32.30 -1.54
N GLN A 73 19.07 31.52 -0.64
CA GLN A 73 18.31 32.04 0.50
C GLN A 73 19.20 32.47 1.68
N LEU A 74 20.45 32.01 1.73
CA LEU A 74 21.37 32.29 2.85
C LEU A 74 22.12 33.63 2.73
N HIS A 75 21.94 34.38 1.62
CA HIS A 75 22.42 35.75 1.40
C HIS A 75 23.81 36.05 1.99
N ASP A 76 23.88 36.87 3.06
CA ASP A 76 25.11 37.41 3.68
C ASP A 76 25.96 36.37 4.44
N GLN A 77 25.52 35.10 4.52
CA GLN A 77 26.31 34.02 5.14
C GLN A 77 27.33 33.46 4.16
N ARG A 78 28.56 33.16 4.63
CA ARG A 78 29.50 32.39 3.82
C ARG A 78 29.06 30.93 3.84
N VAL A 79 28.69 30.40 2.68
CA VAL A 79 28.28 29.01 2.49
C VAL A 79 29.32 28.29 1.65
N VAL A 80 29.69 27.07 2.06
CA VAL A 80 30.50 26.19 1.22
C VAL A 80 29.77 24.88 0.94
N LEU A 81 29.73 24.50 -0.33
CA LEU A 81 29.27 23.20 -0.79
C LEU A 81 30.44 22.20 -0.87
N VAL A 82 30.34 21.11 -0.13
CA VAL A 82 31.21 19.93 -0.19
C VAL A 82 30.41 18.79 -0.80
N ASN A 83 30.92 18.20 -1.88
CA ASN A 83 30.23 17.11 -2.58
C ASN A 83 30.93 15.77 -2.30
N GLN A 84 30.16 14.75 -1.94
CA GLN A 84 30.64 13.39 -1.67
C GLN A 84 31.39 12.77 -2.86
N ASP A 85 31.01 13.14 -4.10
CA ASP A 85 31.65 12.68 -5.34
C ASP A 85 33.14 13.05 -5.40
N SER A 86 33.59 14.06 -4.66
CA SER A 86 35.02 14.38 -4.55
C SER A 86 35.86 13.27 -3.91
N PHE A 87 35.24 12.39 -3.13
CA PHE A 87 35.91 11.41 -2.29
C PHE A 87 35.78 9.97 -2.82
N TYR A 88 35.53 9.78 -4.12
CA TYR A 88 35.63 8.44 -4.72
C TYR A 88 37.08 7.92 -4.67
N HIS A 89 37.23 6.61 -4.43
CA HIS A 89 38.53 5.96 -4.58
C HIS A 89 38.99 5.96 -6.05
N ASN A 90 40.29 6.14 -6.27
CA ASN A 90 40.89 5.96 -7.58
C ASN A 90 40.82 4.48 -7.97
N LEU A 91 40.39 4.18 -9.20
CA LEU A 91 40.37 2.79 -9.67
C LEU A 91 41.78 2.28 -9.94
N THR A 92 42.01 1.01 -9.57
CA THR A 92 43.22 0.25 -9.90
C THR A 92 43.27 -0.10 -11.39
N LEU A 93 44.44 -0.54 -11.87
CA LEU A 93 44.60 -0.94 -13.27
C LEU A 93 43.66 -2.10 -13.67
N GLU A 94 43.38 -3.02 -12.73
CA GLU A 94 42.48 -4.15 -12.95
C GLU A 94 41.00 -3.69 -13.00
N GLU A 95 40.57 -2.85 -12.07
CA GLU A 95 39.21 -2.30 -12.06
C GLU A 95 38.94 -1.41 -13.28
N LEU A 96 39.97 -0.69 -13.78
CA LEU A 96 39.89 0.06 -15.03
C LEU A 96 39.61 -0.81 -16.26
N THR A 97 39.94 -2.11 -16.22
CA THR A 97 39.58 -3.03 -17.31
C THR A 97 38.13 -3.51 -17.22
N ARG A 98 37.51 -3.44 -16.04
CA ARG A 98 36.14 -3.91 -15.75
C ARG A 98 35.27 -2.82 -15.12
N VAL A 99 35.45 -1.57 -15.55
CA VAL A 99 34.75 -0.41 -14.97
C VAL A 99 33.23 -0.56 -15.01
N HIS A 100 32.71 -1.25 -16.02
CA HIS A 100 31.30 -1.52 -16.20
C HIS A 100 30.70 -2.44 -15.12
N GLU A 101 31.53 -3.20 -14.39
CA GLU A 101 31.14 -4.05 -13.27
C GLU A 101 31.33 -3.33 -11.91
N TYR A 102 31.99 -2.17 -11.87
CA TYR A 102 32.27 -1.43 -10.64
C TYR A 102 31.04 -0.64 -10.18
N ASN A 103 30.55 -0.93 -8.97
CA ASN A 103 29.37 -0.27 -8.42
C ASN A 103 29.71 1.05 -7.70
N PHE A 104 29.58 2.17 -8.42
CA PHE A 104 29.78 3.52 -7.86
C PHE A 104 28.68 3.98 -6.90
N ASP A 105 27.57 3.24 -6.80
CA ASP A 105 26.47 3.51 -5.86
C ASP A 105 26.59 2.62 -4.59
N HIS A 106 27.80 2.11 -4.28
CA HIS A 106 28.10 1.35 -3.07
C HIS A 106 28.90 2.21 -2.05
N PRO A 107 28.67 2.06 -0.73
CA PRO A 107 29.43 2.79 0.30
C PRO A 107 30.96 2.66 0.18
N ASP A 108 31.44 1.46 -0.16
CA ASP A 108 32.89 1.18 -0.30
C ASP A 108 33.56 1.89 -1.48
N ALA A 109 32.79 2.51 -2.38
CA ALA A 109 33.35 3.30 -3.47
C ALA A 109 33.95 4.63 -2.97
N PHE A 110 33.63 5.05 -1.74
CA PHE A 110 34.00 6.35 -1.17
C PHE A 110 35.05 6.23 -0.05
N ASP A 111 36.05 7.10 -0.11
CA ASP A 111 37.00 7.34 0.98
C ASP A 111 36.33 8.14 2.11
N THR A 112 35.58 7.42 2.93
CA THR A 112 34.82 8.00 4.03
C THR A 112 35.74 8.58 5.11
N GLU A 113 36.95 8.04 5.30
CA GLU A 113 37.92 8.56 6.24
C GLU A 113 38.46 9.93 5.79
N GLN A 114 38.78 10.09 4.50
CA GLN A 114 39.18 11.38 3.95
C GLN A 114 38.05 12.42 4.01
N LEU A 115 36.81 12.00 3.77
CA LEU A 115 35.63 12.86 3.91
C LEU A 115 35.46 13.33 5.37
N LEU A 116 35.51 12.42 6.34
CA LEU A 116 35.41 12.73 7.77
C LEU A 116 36.52 13.70 8.20
N TRP A 117 37.76 13.43 7.79
CA TRP A 117 38.89 14.31 8.08
C TRP A 117 38.70 15.72 7.52
N ALA A 118 38.20 15.84 6.28
CA ALA A 118 37.95 17.14 5.66
C ALA A 118 36.83 17.92 6.36
N MET A 119 35.74 17.24 6.71
CA MET A 119 34.61 17.84 7.42
C MET A 119 34.98 18.28 8.84
N GLU A 120 35.80 17.50 9.55
CA GLU A 120 36.24 17.83 10.91
C GLU A 120 37.15 19.06 10.92
N LYS A 121 38.05 19.17 9.93
CA LYS A 121 38.89 20.38 9.77
C LYS A 121 38.05 21.62 9.48
N LEU A 122 37.08 21.53 8.58
CA LEU A 122 36.20 22.65 8.26
C LEU A 122 35.36 23.07 9.47
N LYS A 123 34.87 22.10 10.26
CA LYS A 123 34.14 22.35 11.51
C LYS A 123 34.98 23.08 12.56
N HIS A 124 36.29 22.84 12.58
CA HIS A 124 37.25 23.52 13.44
C HIS A 124 37.80 24.84 12.87
N GLY A 125 37.22 25.35 11.79
CA GLY A 125 37.66 26.62 11.20
C GLY A 125 39.00 26.52 10.48
N GLN A 126 39.40 25.33 10.02
CA GLN A 126 40.62 25.12 9.25
C GLN A 126 40.30 24.92 7.76
N ALA A 127 41.07 25.57 6.88
CA ALA A 127 40.95 25.36 5.44
C ALA A 127 41.49 23.98 5.03
N VAL A 128 40.84 23.34 4.06
CA VAL A 128 41.17 21.99 3.58
C VAL A 128 41.23 21.94 2.06
N ASP A 129 42.11 21.11 1.51
CA ASP A 129 42.16 20.84 0.08
C ASP A 129 41.30 19.62 -0.23
N ILE A 130 40.18 19.85 -0.92
CA ILE A 130 39.25 18.79 -1.31
C ILE A 130 39.63 18.25 -2.70
N PRO A 131 39.82 16.93 -2.86
CA PRO A 131 40.12 16.33 -4.15
C PRO A 131 39.01 16.59 -5.19
N LYS A 132 39.39 16.59 -6.47
CA LYS A 132 38.45 16.67 -7.59
C LYS A 132 38.50 15.35 -8.35
N TYR A 133 37.52 14.49 -8.12
CA TYR A 133 37.41 13.23 -8.83
C TYR A 133 36.93 13.45 -10.27
N ASP A 134 37.65 12.89 -11.23
CA ASP A 134 37.23 12.89 -12.62
C ASP A 134 36.70 11.53 -13.05
N PHE A 135 35.43 11.52 -13.42
CA PHE A 135 34.73 10.35 -13.90
C PHE A 135 35.13 9.93 -15.32
N LYS A 136 35.95 10.71 -16.05
CA LYS A 136 36.51 10.27 -17.33
C LYS A 136 37.78 9.45 -17.14
N SER A 137 38.69 9.94 -16.29
CA SER A 137 39.93 9.22 -15.96
C SER A 137 39.81 8.25 -14.78
N TYR A 138 38.68 8.25 -14.07
CA TYR A 138 38.42 7.50 -12.82
C TYR A 138 39.48 7.73 -11.73
N LYS A 139 39.97 8.97 -11.67
CA LYS A 139 41.08 9.39 -10.82
C LYS A 139 40.88 10.82 -10.34
N ASN A 140 41.47 11.13 -9.19
CA ASN A 140 41.59 12.50 -8.69
C ASN A 140 42.53 13.33 -9.57
N ILE A 141 42.04 14.49 -10.02
CA ILE A 141 42.83 15.47 -10.77
C ILE A 141 43.43 16.50 -9.80
N PHE A 142 44.66 16.92 -10.07
CA PHE A 142 45.36 18.00 -9.37
C PHE A 142 45.40 19.29 -10.23
N PRO A 143 45.38 20.49 -9.61
CA PRO A 143 45.39 20.75 -8.17
C PRO A 143 44.02 20.52 -7.51
N ALA A 144 44.03 20.13 -6.23
CA ALA A 144 42.83 19.99 -5.41
C ALA A 144 42.16 21.36 -5.17
N ARG A 145 40.85 21.36 -4.91
CA ARG A 145 40.09 22.58 -4.65
C ARG A 145 40.31 23.00 -3.19
N ARG A 146 41.00 24.12 -2.96
CA ARG A 146 41.11 24.72 -1.63
C ARG A 146 39.74 25.21 -1.16
N VAL A 147 39.30 24.75 0.00
CA VAL A 147 38.05 25.12 0.65
C VAL A 147 38.35 25.83 1.96
N ASN A 148 37.87 27.08 2.07
CA ASN A 148 38.03 27.89 3.26
C ASN A 148 36.89 27.66 4.26
N PRO A 149 37.14 27.87 5.57
CA PRO A 149 36.09 27.88 6.58
C PRO A 149 34.96 28.84 6.23
N SER A 150 33.74 28.41 6.49
CA SER A 150 32.51 29.12 6.15
C SER A 150 31.52 29.00 7.31
N ASP A 151 30.54 29.91 7.39
CA ASP A 151 29.58 29.95 8.49
C ASP A 151 28.54 28.81 8.37
N VAL A 152 28.28 28.36 7.13
CA VAL A 152 27.45 27.20 6.80
C VAL A 152 28.21 26.26 5.87
N ILE A 153 28.15 24.95 6.15
CA ILE A 153 28.70 23.90 5.29
C ILE A 153 27.55 23.03 4.79
N ILE A 154 27.38 22.96 3.47
CA ILE A 154 26.44 22.03 2.85
C ILE A 154 27.23 20.81 2.38
N LEU A 155 26.93 19.64 2.93
CA LEU A 155 27.47 18.36 2.47
C LEU A 155 26.41 17.67 1.61
N GLU A 156 26.67 17.54 0.31
CA GLU A 156 25.78 16.90 -0.66
C GLU A 156 26.32 15.52 -1.06
N GLY A 157 25.46 14.50 -1.16
CA GLY A 157 25.86 13.25 -1.81
C GLY A 157 24.76 12.20 -1.87
N ILE A 158 25.03 11.09 -2.57
CA ILE A 158 24.03 10.01 -2.73
C ILE A 158 23.90 9.14 -1.47
N LEU A 159 24.96 9.04 -0.65
CA LEU A 159 25.06 8.12 0.48
C LEU A 159 25.64 8.76 1.74
N ILE A 160 25.64 10.09 1.85
CA ILE A 160 26.19 10.80 3.04
C ILE A 160 25.44 10.47 4.35
N PHE A 161 24.23 9.90 4.28
CA PHE A 161 23.49 9.40 5.45
C PHE A 161 23.75 7.92 5.75
N HIS A 162 24.65 7.25 5.03
CA HIS A 162 24.96 5.83 5.27
C HIS A 162 25.78 5.65 6.56
N ASP A 163 26.93 6.33 6.66
CA ASP A 163 27.85 6.22 7.80
C ASP A 163 27.35 7.08 9.00
N PRO A 164 27.15 6.48 10.19
CA PRO A 164 26.75 7.19 11.40
C PRO A 164 27.65 8.38 11.76
N ARG A 165 28.97 8.25 11.60
CA ARG A 165 29.95 9.27 11.97
C ARG A 165 29.78 10.53 11.13
N VAL A 166 29.50 10.37 9.84
CA VAL A 166 29.24 11.48 8.92
C VAL A 166 27.90 12.15 9.25
N ARG A 167 26.87 11.37 9.64
CA ARG A 167 25.57 11.90 10.08
C ARG A 167 25.67 12.72 11.36
N ASP A 168 26.52 12.33 12.29
CA ASP A 168 26.67 12.99 13.59
C ASP A 168 27.35 14.36 13.47
N LEU A 169 28.07 14.61 12.37
CA LEU A 169 28.62 15.93 12.04
C LEU A 169 27.55 16.94 11.59
N MET A 170 26.37 16.48 11.16
CA MET A 170 25.34 17.32 10.55
C MET A 170 24.36 17.90 11.57
N SER A 171 24.23 19.22 11.58
CA SER A 171 23.22 19.97 12.34
C SER A 171 21.81 19.81 11.75
N MET A 172 21.69 19.69 10.43
CA MET A 172 20.43 19.47 9.71
C MET A 172 20.60 18.41 8.63
N LYS A 173 19.57 17.58 8.41
CA LYS A 173 19.58 16.47 7.45
C LYS A 173 18.35 16.58 6.54
N ILE A 174 18.58 16.73 5.25
CA ILE A 174 17.55 16.84 4.22
C ILE A 174 17.70 15.64 3.27
N PHE A 175 16.63 14.86 3.10
CA PHE A 175 16.59 13.78 2.12
C PHE A 175 15.67 14.18 0.96
N VAL A 176 16.23 14.30 -0.25
CA VAL A 176 15.48 14.63 -1.47
C VAL A 176 14.94 13.34 -2.07
N ASP A 177 13.67 13.05 -1.77
CA ASP A 177 12.94 11.93 -2.33
C ASP A 177 12.30 12.29 -3.68
N THR A 178 12.43 11.41 -4.65
CA THR A 178 11.90 11.59 -6.01
C THR A 178 11.71 10.21 -6.61
N ASP A 179 10.59 10.01 -7.32
CA ASP A 179 10.27 8.75 -7.97
C ASP A 179 11.44 8.23 -8.83
N ALA A 180 11.69 6.92 -8.73
CA ALA A 180 12.79 6.26 -9.42
C ALA A 180 12.72 6.48 -10.95
N ASP A 181 11.52 6.55 -11.52
CA ASP A 181 11.26 6.76 -12.94
C ASP A 181 11.63 8.19 -13.38
N VAL A 182 11.27 9.19 -12.57
CA VAL A 182 11.64 10.60 -12.82
C VAL A 182 13.15 10.79 -12.69
N ARG A 183 13.76 10.17 -11.69
CA ARG A 183 15.22 10.15 -11.52
C ARG A 183 15.91 9.47 -12.69
N LEU A 184 15.36 8.37 -13.18
CA LEU A 184 15.89 7.67 -14.34
C LEU A 184 15.79 8.53 -15.60
N ALA A 185 14.64 9.12 -15.89
CA ALA A 185 14.46 10.02 -17.03
C ALA A 185 15.39 11.25 -16.96
N ARG A 186 15.53 11.86 -15.78
CA ARG A 186 16.47 12.96 -15.53
C ARG A 186 17.92 12.53 -15.69
N ARG A 187 18.28 11.33 -15.21
CA ARG A 187 19.62 10.74 -15.35
C ARG A 187 19.94 10.48 -16.82
N ILE A 188 19.01 9.88 -17.56
CA ILE A 188 19.12 9.66 -19.00
C ILE A 188 19.36 10.99 -19.71
N ARG A 189 18.52 12.01 -19.46
CA ARG A 189 18.64 13.33 -20.10
C ARG A 189 19.95 14.05 -19.76
N ARG A 190 20.34 14.06 -18.48
CA ARG A 190 21.59 14.68 -18.00
C ARG A 190 22.81 13.99 -18.60
N ASP A 191 22.83 12.65 -18.60
CA ASP A 191 23.99 11.88 -19.01
C ASP A 191 24.14 11.83 -20.56
N THR A 192 23.04 11.98 -21.32
CA THR A 192 23.07 12.16 -22.79
C THR A 192 23.40 13.58 -23.25
N VAL A 193 22.92 14.63 -22.55
CA VAL A 193 23.06 16.03 -23.00
C VAL A 193 24.29 16.73 -22.41
N GLU A 194 24.65 16.47 -21.14
CA GLU A 194 25.70 17.24 -20.43
C GLU A 194 27.02 16.50 -20.29
N LYS A 195 27.04 15.16 -20.34
CA LYS A 195 28.25 14.35 -20.05
C LYS A 195 28.79 13.53 -21.23
N CYS A 196 28.17 13.61 -22.41
CA CYS A 196 28.57 12.86 -23.62
C CYS A 196 28.93 11.38 -23.34
N ARG A 197 28.10 10.66 -22.56
CA ARG A 197 28.27 9.21 -22.34
C ARG A 197 27.31 8.39 -23.20
N ASP A 198 27.79 7.21 -23.55
CA ASP A 198 27.31 6.31 -24.60
C ASP A 198 25.90 5.74 -24.34
N ILE A 199 25.03 5.80 -25.35
CA ILE A 199 23.64 5.32 -25.35
C ILE A 199 23.51 3.85 -24.92
N ASN A 200 24.61 3.10 -25.03
CA ASN A 200 24.74 1.71 -24.66
C ASN A 200 24.41 1.40 -23.19
N MET A 201 24.70 2.28 -22.22
CA MET A 201 24.37 2.01 -20.80
C MET A 201 22.85 2.00 -20.52
N VAL A 202 22.08 2.82 -21.26
CA VAL A 202 20.61 2.83 -21.15
C VAL A 202 20.02 1.57 -21.79
N LEU A 203 20.59 1.14 -22.92
CA LEU A 203 20.25 -0.12 -23.56
C LEU A 203 20.57 -1.31 -22.65
N ASP A 204 21.68 -1.28 -21.91
CA ASP A 204 22.06 -2.35 -20.98
C ASP A 204 21.11 -2.44 -19.78
N GLN A 205 20.55 -1.33 -19.30
CA GLN A 205 19.51 -1.36 -18.26
C GLN A 205 18.22 -2.00 -18.76
N ILE A 206 17.76 -1.64 -19.97
CA ILE A 206 16.59 -2.26 -20.60
C ILE A 206 16.84 -3.76 -20.81
N ARG A 207 18.02 -4.13 -21.31
CA ARG A 207 18.46 -5.52 -21.44
C ARG A 207 18.48 -6.25 -20.10
N GLY A 208 18.95 -5.63 -19.03
CA GLY A 208 18.96 -6.21 -17.69
C GLY A 208 17.55 -6.54 -17.17
N MET A 209 16.58 -5.63 -17.35
CA MET A 209 15.18 -5.91 -17.03
C MET A 209 14.62 -7.04 -17.90
N HIS A 210 15.00 -7.05 -19.18
CA HIS A 210 14.67 -8.11 -20.12
C HIS A 210 15.27 -9.47 -19.75
N THR A 211 16.45 -9.52 -19.14
CA THR A 211 17.03 -10.75 -18.59
C THR A 211 16.19 -11.28 -17.44
N LEU A 212 15.83 -10.41 -16.49
CA LEU A 212 15.08 -10.79 -15.27
C LEU A 212 13.69 -11.33 -15.59
N ILE A 213 12.94 -10.69 -16.50
CA ILE A 213 11.61 -11.19 -16.89
C ILE A 213 11.66 -12.49 -17.73
N ARG A 214 12.85 -12.92 -18.18
CA ARG A 214 13.04 -14.17 -18.94
C ARG A 214 13.64 -15.30 -18.12
N ASP A 215 14.26 -14.97 -17.00
CA ASP A 215 14.87 -15.95 -16.11
C ASP A 215 13.79 -16.75 -15.36
N ALA A 216 13.84 -18.07 -15.49
CA ALA A 216 12.89 -18.99 -14.87
C ALA A 216 12.99 -19.00 -13.33
N GLU A 217 14.13 -18.58 -12.77
CA GLU A 217 14.37 -18.49 -11.33
C GLU A 217 13.96 -17.13 -10.74
N THR A 218 13.59 -16.15 -11.57
CA THR A 218 13.17 -14.83 -11.08
C THR A 218 11.90 -14.93 -10.26
N THR A 219 11.92 -14.31 -9.07
CA THR A 219 10.77 -14.33 -8.17
C THR A 219 9.57 -13.62 -8.80
N LYS A 220 8.35 -14.04 -8.41
CA LYS A 220 7.12 -13.40 -8.90
C LYS A 220 7.09 -11.88 -8.65
N HIS A 221 7.59 -11.44 -7.48
CA HIS A 221 7.63 -10.03 -7.13
C HIS A 221 8.54 -9.24 -8.08
N ASP A 222 9.74 -9.75 -8.32
CA ASP A 222 10.72 -9.11 -9.19
C ASP A 222 10.26 -9.13 -10.66
N PHE A 223 9.67 -10.24 -11.11
CA PHE A 223 9.06 -10.30 -12.44
C PHE A 223 8.04 -9.18 -12.64
N VAL A 224 7.09 -9.02 -11.70
CA VAL A 224 6.06 -7.97 -11.79
C VAL A 224 6.69 -6.58 -11.75
N PHE A 225 7.66 -6.36 -10.86
CA PHE A 225 8.35 -5.09 -10.74
C PHE A 225 9.07 -4.70 -12.05
N TYR A 226 9.88 -5.60 -12.61
CA TYR A 226 10.63 -5.30 -13.84
C TYR A 226 9.75 -5.29 -15.09
N ALA A 227 8.69 -6.10 -15.14
CA ALA A 227 7.70 -6.03 -16.21
C ALA A 227 6.94 -4.70 -16.19
N ASP A 228 6.45 -4.22 -15.03
CA ASP A 228 5.76 -2.91 -14.94
C ASP A 228 6.67 -1.77 -15.40
N ARG A 229 7.96 -1.80 -15.03
CA ARG A 229 8.94 -0.82 -15.49
C ARG A 229 9.11 -0.82 -17.01
N LEU A 230 9.21 -1.98 -17.64
CA LEU A 230 9.29 -2.08 -19.10
C LEU A 230 7.99 -1.63 -19.77
N ILE A 231 6.82 -1.98 -19.21
CA ILE A 231 5.53 -1.55 -19.73
C ILE A 231 5.43 -0.02 -19.70
N ARG A 232 5.85 0.63 -18.61
CA ARG A 232 5.88 2.10 -18.52
C ARG A 232 6.72 2.72 -19.63
N LEU A 233 7.90 2.18 -19.89
CA LEU A 233 8.77 2.66 -20.97
C LEU A 233 8.09 2.54 -22.35
N VAL A 234 7.45 1.40 -22.62
CA VAL A 234 6.69 1.18 -23.86
C VAL A 234 5.49 2.12 -23.96
N VAL A 235 4.76 2.34 -22.86
CA VAL A 235 3.62 3.27 -22.80
C VAL A 235 4.07 4.70 -23.07
N GLU A 236 5.10 5.19 -22.37
CA GLU A 236 5.64 6.54 -22.55
C GLU A 236 6.11 6.76 -23.99
N HIS A 237 6.82 5.77 -24.56
CA HIS A 237 7.22 5.83 -25.97
C HIS A 237 6.02 5.84 -26.92
N GLY A 238 4.99 5.05 -26.63
CA GLY A 238 3.71 5.04 -27.35
C GLY A 238 3.01 6.40 -27.32
N LEU A 239 2.99 7.07 -26.17
CA LEU A 239 2.41 8.41 -26.02
C LEU A 239 3.18 9.46 -26.84
N GLY A 240 4.50 9.30 -27.00
CA GLY A 240 5.33 10.15 -27.85
C GLY A 240 4.96 10.14 -29.33
N HIS A 241 4.18 9.16 -29.80
CA HIS A 241 3.72 9.08 -31.19
C HIS A 241 2.35 9.72 -31.45
N LEU A 242 1.72 10.25 -30.40
CA LEU A 242 0.48 11.00 -30.50
C LEU A 242 0.73 12.38 -31.11
N PRO A 243 -0.27 12.98 -31.78
CA PRO A 243 -0.14 14.34 -32.29
C PRO A 243 -0.06 15.34 -31.14
N PHE A 244 0.91 16.25 -31.22
CA PHE A 244 1.08 17.38 -30.30
C PHE A 244 0.73 18.68 -31.03
N THR A 245 0.03 19.59 -30.35
CA THR A 245 -0.24 20.94 -30.86
C THR A 245 0.52 21.97 -30.04
N GLU A 246 1.30 22.83 -30.69
CA GLU A 246 2.00 23.93 -30.01
C GLU A 246 1.02 24.81 -29.23
N LYS A 247 1.40 25.20 -28.02
CA LYS A 247 0.58 26.01 -27.13
C LYS A 247 1.46 26.94 -26.32
N GLN A 248 1.10 28.21 -26.33
CA GLN A 248 1.70 29.20 -25.44
C GLN A 248 0.90 29.31 -24.15
N VAL A 249 1.60 29.34 -23.02
CA VAL A 249 1.01 29.60 -21.70
C VAL A 249 1.78 30.74 -21.02
N ILE A 250 1.07 31.51 -20.21
CA ILE A 250 1.71 32.47 -19.31
C ILE A 250 2.06 31.69 -18.04
N THR A 251 3.35 31.65 -17.70
CA THR A 251 3.84 31.02 -16.48
C THR A 251 3.40 31.82 -15.25
N PRO A 252 3.39 31.23 -14.04
CA PRO A 252 3.11 31.97 -12.80
C PRO A 252 4.06 33.14 -12.54
N THR A 253 5.21 33.19 -13.22
CA THR A 253 6.18 34.30 -13.16
C THR A 253 5.89 35.42 -14.17
N GLY A 254 4.80 35.31 -14.95
CA GLY A 254 4.42 36.28 -15.97
C GLY A 254 5.13 36.10 -17.33
N SER A 255 5.99 35.10 -17.47
CA SER A 255 6.73 34.82 -18.71
C SER A 255 5.88 34.00 -19.69
N VAL A 256 6.10 34.16 -21.00
CA VAL A 256 5.47 33.29 -22.00
C VAL A 256 6.31 32.03 -22.18
N TYR A 257 5.71 30.86 -22.01
CA TYR A 257 6.31 29.56 -22.31
C TYR A 257 5.61 28.93 -23.52
N THR A 258 6.40 28.62 -24.55
CA THR A 258 5.94 27.87 -25.73
C THR A 258 6.16 26.39 -25.48
N GLY A 259 5.07 25.67 -25.20
CA GLY A 259 5.05 24.23 -25.02
C GLY A 259 4.14 23.54 -26.03
N VAL A 260 3.69 22.35 -25.67
CA VAL A 260 2.73 21.57 -26.46
C VAL A 260 1.54 21.14 -25.60
N ASP A 261 0.35 21.10 -26.19
CA ASP A 261 -0.84 20.49 -25.60
C ASP A 261 -0.85 18.99 -25.90
N PHE A 262 -1.22 18.17 -24.92
CA PHE A 262 -1.33 16.73 -25.10
C PHE A 262 -2.55 16.38 -25.96
N CYS A 263 -2.44 15.30 -26.73
CA CYS A 263 -3.54 14.77 -27.51
C CYS A 263 -4.76 14.48 -26.60
N LYS A 264 -5.91 15.05 -26.95
CA LYS A 264 -7.17 14.87 -26.22
C LYS A 264 -7.87 13.60 -26.71
N ARG A 265 -8.74 13.03 -25.87
CA ARG A 265 -9.57 11.85 -26.19
C ARG A 265 -8.78 10.56 -26.43
N LEU A 266 -7.84 10.25 -25.55
CA LEU A 266 -7.14 8.96 -25.54
C LEU A 266 -8.03 7.83 -25.00
N CYS A 267 -7.79 6.61 -25.48
CA CYS A 267 -8.37 5.37 -24.96
C CYS A 267 -7.31 4.27 -24.94
N GLY A 268 -7.14 3.59 -23.81
CA GLY A 268 -6.49 2.28 -23.79
C GLY A 268 -7.50 1.21 -24.21
N VAL A 269 -7.10 0.22 -24.99
CA VAL A 269 -7.92 -0.95 -25.28
C VAL A 269 -7.11 -2.20 -25.01
N SER A 270 -7.51 -3.00 -24.03
CA SER A 270 -6.80 -4.22 -23.64
C SER A 270 -7.35 -5.44 -24.36
N ILE A 271 -6.48 -6.25 -24.96
CA ILE A 271 -6.84 -7.60 -25.41
C ILE A 271 -6.83 -8.52 -24.18
N ILE A 272 -7.99 -9.08 -23.81
CA ILE A 272 -8.16 -9.79 -22.53
C ILE A 272 -7.31 -11.06 -22.46
N ARG A 273 -6.91 -11.30 -21.19
CA ARG A 273 -5.99 -12.25 -20.57
C ARG A 273 -4.61 -11.67 -20.31
N SER A 274 -3.95 -11.09 -21.32
CA SER A 274 -2.59 -10.55 -21.20
C SER A 274 -2.53 -9.03 -21.22
N GLY A 275 -3.32 -8.36 -22.07
CA GLY A 275 -3.27 -6.89 -22.25
C GLY A 275 -3.62 -6.07 -21.01
N GLU A 276 -4.41 -6.65 -20.10
CA GLU A 276 -4.85 -5.99 -18.85
C GLU A 276 -3.68 -5.71 -17.89
N SER A 277 -2.59 -6.48 -17.99
CA SER A 277 -1.36 -6.24 -17.23
C SER A 277 -0.73 -4.88 -17.51
N MET A 278 -1.03 -4.27 -18.66
CA MET A 278 -0.49 -2.98 -19.08
C MET A 278 -1.35 -1.79 -18.67
N GLU A 279 -2.56 -2.02 -18.13
CA GLU A 279 -3.52 -0.95 -17.81
C GLU A 279 -3.03 -0.05 -16.68
N ASN A 280 -2.37 -0.62 -15.66
CA ASN A 280 -1.90 0.13 -14.50
C ASN A 280 -0.84 1.15 -14.89
N ALA A 281 0.18 0.71 -15.62
CA ALA A 281 1.19 1.60 -16.19
C ALA A 281 0.55 2.67 -17.08
N LEU A 282 -0.41 2.31 -17.93
CA LEU A 282 -1.10 3.28 -18.78
C LEU A 282 -1.87 4.34 -17.97
N ARG A 283 -2.56 3.94 -16.90
CA ARG A 283 -3.28 4.88 -16.02
C ARG A 283 -2.34 5.77 -15.22
N ALA A 284 -1.17 5.26 -14.85
CA ALA A 284 -0.13 6.03 -14.17
C ALA A 284 0.41 7.15 -15.09
N CYS A 285 0.64 6.86 -16.36
CA CYS A 285 1.11 7.85 -17.35
C CYS A 285 -0.01 8.81 -17.80
N CYS A 286 -1.26 8.33 -17.92
CA CYS A 286 -2.41 9.10 -18.43
C CYS A 286 -3.57 9.15 -17.44
N LYS A 287 -3.59 10.17 -16.57
CA LYS A 287 -4.70 10.38 -15.61
C LYS A 287 -6.05 10.54 -16.34
N GLY A 288 -7.03 9.73 -15.95
CA GLY A 288 -8.40 9.79 -16.47
C GLY A 288 -8.61 9.15 -17.85
N ILE A 289 -7.65 8.36 -18.36
CA ILE A 289 -7.82 7.64 -19.62
C ILE A 289 -8.98 6.64 -19.54
N LYS A 290 -9.82 6.59 -20.60
CA LYS A 290 -10.86 5.55 -20.74
C LYS A 290 -10.20 4.23 -21.14
N ILE A 291 -10.68 3.12 -20.58
CA ILE A 291 -10.22 1.77 -20.95
C ILE A 291 -11.37 1.00 -21.58
N GLY A 292 -11.15 0.52 -22.80
CA GLY A 292 -11.98 -0.47 -23.47
C GLY A 292 -11.37 -1.87 -23.35
N LYS A 293 -12.18 -2.91 -23.57
CA LYS A 293 -11.72 -4.30 -23.51
C LYS A 293 -12.22 -5.09 -24.70
N ILE A 294 -11.38 -5.98 -25.22
CA ILE A 294 -11.70 -6.93 -26.29
C ILE A 294 -11.25 -8.32 -25.83
N LEU A 295 -12.17 -9.27 -25.73
CA LEU A 295 -11.87 -10.68 -25.52
C LEU A 295 -11.92 -11.40 -26.86
N ILE A 296 -10.88 -12.17 -27.15
CA ILE A 296 -10.81 -13.05 -28.30
C ILE A 296 -10.68 -14.47 -27.77
N HIS A 297 -11.74 -15.27 -27.88
CA HIS A 297 -11.76 -16.67 -27.46
C HIS A 297 -12.01 -17.58 -28.67
N ARG A 298 -11.30 -18.71 -28.73
CA ARG A 298 -11.45 -19.74 -29.77
C ARG A 298 -12.20 -20.92 -29.16
N GLU A 299 -13.44 -21.15 -29.57
CA GLU A 299 -14.22 -22.31 -29.11
C GLU A 299 -13.96 -23.52 -30.02
N GLY A 300 -13.32 -24.56 -29.46
CA GLY A 300 -13.11 -25.86 -30.09
C GLY A 300 -12.32 -25.87 -31.41
N ASP A 301 -12.30 -27.03 -32.05
CA ASP A 301 -11.66 -27.25 -33.37
C ASP A 301 -12.50 -26.73 -34.54
N ASN A 302 -13.77 -26.37 -34.30
CA ASN A 302 -14.73 -25.93 -35.33
C ASN A 302 -14.54 -24.46 -35.76
N GLY A 303 -13.57 -23.74 -35.19
CA GLY A 303 -13.17 -22.42 -35.65
C GLY A 303 -14.14 -21.27 -35.32
N GLN A 304 -15.16 -21.51 -34.52
CA GLN A 304 -16.09 -20.47 -34.06
C GLN A 304 -15.42 -19.62 -32.97
N GLN A 305 -15.46 -18.29 -33.14
CA GLN A 305 -14.73 -17.34 -32.29
C GLN A 305 -15.71 -16.47 -31.51
N LEU A 306 -15.63 -16.53 -30.18
CA LEU A 306 -16.40 -15.65 -29.31
C LEU A 306 -15.60 -14.35 -29.12
N ILE A 307 -16.13 -13.26 -29.67
CA ILE A 307 -15.56 -11.91 -29.52
C ILE A 307 -16.48 -11.14 -28.58
N TYR A 308 -16.01 -10.85 -27.37
CA TYR A 308 -16.68 -9.92 -26.46
C TYR A 308 -15.97 -8.57 -26.50
N GLU A 309 -16.74 -7.48 -26.53
CA GLU A 309 -16.21 -6.13 -26.53
C GLU A 309 -16.94 -5.24 -25.53
N LYS A 310 -16.18 -4.38 -24.85
CA LYS A 310 -16.70 -3.29 -24.03
C LYS A 310 -15.87 -2.05 -24.33
N LEU A 311 -16.32 -1.27 -25.31
CA LEU A 311 -15.62 -0.08 -25.78
C LEU A 311 -16.42 1.19 -25.41
N PRO A 312 -15.76 2.35 -25.20
CA PRO A 312 -16.45 3.63 -25.08
C PRO A 312 -17.37 3.89 -26.27
N LYS A 313 -18.55 4.49 -26.03
CA LYS A 313 -19.51 4.82 -27.09
C LYS A 313 -18.93 5.77 -28.14
N ASP A 314 -17.96 6.59 -27.74
CA ASP A 314 -17.26 7.58 -28.55
C ASP A 314 -15.89 7.08 -29.06
N ILE A 315 -15.69 5.76 -29.20
CA ILE A 315 -14.38 5.18 -29.58
C ILE A 315 -13.91 5.60 -30.98
N SER A 316 -14.83 5.83 -31.93
CA SER A 316 -14.50 6.26 -33.30
C SER A 316 -13.69 7.56 -33.37
N ASP A 317 -13.90 8.44 -32.39
CA ASP A 317 -13.31 9.78 -32.35
C ASP A 317 -12.09 9.86 -31.42
N ARG A 318 -11.53 8.70 -31.04
CA ARG A 318 -10.43 8.58 -30.07
C ARG A 318 -9.15 8.06 -30.72
N HIS A 319 -8.02 8.41 -30.11
CA HIS A 319 -6.75 7.72 -30.34
C HIS A 319 -6.68 6.51 -29.41
N VAL A 320 -6.39 5.35 -29.98
CA VAL A 320 -6.42 4.07 -29.28
C VAL A 320 -5.01 3.53 -29.08
N LEU A 321 -4.65 3.30 -27.81
CA LEU A 321 -3.49 2.51 -27.42
C LEU A 321 -3.97 1.07 -27.20
N LEU A 322 -3.78 0.21 -28.19
CA LEU A 322 -4.12 -1.21 -28.10
C LEU A 322 -3.02 -1.92 -27.29
N LEU A 323 -3.40 -2.71 -26.29
CA LEU A 323 -2.47 -3.30 -25.32
C LEU A 323 -2.50 -4.83 -25.40
N ASP A 324 -1.33 -5.42 -25.66
CA ASP A 324 -1.08 -6.85 -25.47
C ASP A 324 0.44 -7.06 -25.32
N PRO A 325 0.95 -7.53 -24.17
CA PRO A 325 2.40 -7.60 -23.91
C PRO A 325 3.16 -8.54 -24.85
N ILE A 326 2.50 -9.50 -25.52
CA ILE A 326 3.14 -10.45 -26.43
C ILE A 326 2.46 -10.45 -27.80
N LEU A 327 3.19 -10.03 -28.83
CA LEU A 327 2.80 -10.19 -30.23
C LEU A 327 3.42 -11.47 -30.82
N GLY A 328 2.70 -12.59 -30.71
CA GLY A 328 3.11 -13.90 -31.25
C GLY A 328 2.81 -14.07 -32.74
N THR A 329 1.75 -14.80 -33.08
CA THR A 329 1.33 -15.05 -34.48
C THR A 329 0.71 -13.84 -35.17
N GLY A 330 0.23 -12.86 -34.40
CA GLY A 330 -0.50 -11.70 -34.89
C GLY A 330 -2.02 -11.89 -35.04
N ASN A 331 -2.55 -13.10 -34.86
CA ASN A 331 -3.97 -13.38 -35.07
C ASN A 331 -4.88 -12.54 -34.16
N SER A 332 -4.63 -12.53 -32.84
CA SER A 332 -5.43 -11.76 -31.88
C SER A 332 -5.34 -10.26 -32.15
N ALA A 333 -4.12 -9.75 -32.40
CA ALA A 333 -3.90 -8.35 -32.74
C ALA A 333 -4.69 -7.95 -34.01
N VAL A 334 -4.60 -8.75 -35.07
CA VAL A 334 -5.32 -8.48 -36.33
C VAL A 334 -6.83 -8.40 -36.11
N GLN A 335 -7.39 -9.28 -35.28
CA GLN A 335 -8.82 -9.28 -34.99
C GLN A 335 -9.23 -8.07 -34.15
N ALA A 336 -8.47 -7.73 -33.11
CA ALA A 336 -8.73 -6.56 -32.29
C ALA A 336 -8.66 -5.27 -33.11
N ILE A 337 -7.65 -5.12 -33.97
CA ILE A 337 -7.50 -3.98 -34.89
C ILE A 337 -8.65 -3.94 -35.88
N SER A 338 -9.02 -5.08 -36.48
CA SER A 338 -10.15 -5.16 -37.42
C SER A 338 -11.46 -4.72 -36.76
N LEU A 339 -11.68 -5.11 -35.49
CA LEU A 339 -12.86 -4.72 -34.73
C LEU A 339 -12.89 -3.21 -34.46
N LEU A 340 -11.77 -2.62 -34.04
CA LEU A 340 -11.66 -1.18 -33.81
C LEU A 340 -11.92 -0.38 -35.09
N ILE A 341 -11.37 -0.82 -36.23
CA ILE A 341 -11.64 -0.21 -37.54
C ILE A 341 -13.12 -0.35 -37.91
N LYS A 342 -13.72 -1.53 -37.69
CA LYS A 342 -15.16 -1.75 -37.89
C LYS A 342 -16.04 -0.84 -37.02
N LYS A 343 -15.54 -0.44 -35.85
CA LYS A 343 -16.18 0.55 -34.95
C LYS A 343 -15.90 2.01 -35.32
N GLY A 344 -15.21 2.24 -36.43
CA GLY A 344 -14.96 3.58 -36.98
C GLY A 344 -13.68 4.23 -36.48
N VAL A 345 -12.80 3.52 -35.76
CA VAL A 345 -11.49 4.06 -35.37
C VAL A 345 -10.59 4.11 -36.61
N PRO A 346 -10.03 5.28 -36.99
CA PRO A 346 -9.09 5.36 -38.10
C PRO A 346 -7.84 4.52 -37.83
N GLU A 347 -7.34 3.79 -38.83
CA GLU A 347 -6.15 2.93 -38.70
C GLU A 347 -4.92 3.69 -38.17
N SER A 348 -4.71 4.93 -38.63
CA SER A 348 -3.62 5.82 -38.19
C SER A 348 -3.75 6.29 -36.74
N ASN A 349 -4.93 6.12 -36.12
CA ASN A 349 -5.19 6.49 -34.74
C ASN A 349 -5.00 5.32 -33.77
N ILE A 350 -4.63 4.14 -34.27
CA ILE A 350 -4.34 2.95 -33.46
C ILE A 350 -2.83 2.80 -33.33
N ILE A 351 -2.36 2.75 -32.09
CA ILE A 351 -0.97 2.43 -31.75
C ILE A 351 -1.02 1.14 -30.94
N PHE A 352 -0.33 0.10 -31.41
CA PHE A 352 -0.29 -1.19 -30.74
C PHE A 352 0.97 -1.29 -29.87
N LEU A 353 0.76 -1.39 -28.56
CA LEU A 353 1.80 -1.46 -27.55
C LEU A 353 1.99 -2.90 -27.08
N ASN A 354 3.24 -3.38 -27.09
CA ASN A 354 3.62 -4.69 -26.57
C ASN A 354 5.03 -4.66 -25.97
N LEU A 355 5.37 -5.65 -25.15
CA LEU A 355 6.75 -5.79 -24.64
C LEU A 355 7.61 -6.56 -25.64
N ILE A 356 7.07 -7.67 -26.13
CA ILE A 356 7.80 -8.60 -26.97
C ILE A 356 7.02 -8.87 -28.25
N SER A 357 7.73 -8.79 -29.38
CA SER A 357 7.18 -9.09 -30.70
C SER A 357 7.95 -10.20 -31.41
N ALA A 358 7.24 -11.18 -31.97
CA ALA A 358 7.82 -12.11 -32.94
C ALA A 358 7.78 -11.50 -34.36
N PRO A 359 8.82 -11.69 -35.19
CA PRO A 359 8.88 -11.16 -36.55
C PRO A 359 7.66 -11.53 -37.40
N ARG A 360 7.15 -12.76 -37.23
CA ARG A 360 5.94 -13.23 -37.91
C ARG A 360 4.70 -12.38 -37.56
N GLY A 361 4.48 -12.10 -36.28
CA GLY A 361 3.35 -11.30 -35.82
C GLY A 361 3.42 -9.86 -36.32
N VAL A 362 4.61 -9.25 -36.27
CA VAL A 362 4.87 -7.92 -36.83
C VAL A 362 4.54 -7.90 -38.33
N HIS A 363 5.05 -8.87 -39.09
CA HIS A 363 4.81 -8.95 -40.53
C HIS A 363 3.31 -9.10 -40.85
N VAL A 364 2.59 -9.96 -40.13
CA VAL A 364 1.16 -10.19 -40.33
C VAL A 364 0.36 -8.92 -40.08
N VAL A 365 0.63 -8.21 -38.97
CA VAL A 365 -0.07 -6.97 -38.62
C VAL A 365 0.25 -5.85 -39.60
N CYS A 366 1.52 -5.57 -39.86
CA CYS A 366 1.93 -4.48 -40.76
C CYS A 366 1.54 -4.71 -42.22
N LYS A 367 1.53 -5.96 -42.69
CA LYS A 367 1.06 -6.29 -44.05
C LYS A 367 -0.44 -6.06 -44.20
N ARG A 368 -1.22 -6.27 -43.14
CA ARG A 368 -2.67 -6.09 -43.15
C ARG A 368 -3.09 -4.65 -42.89
N PHE A 369 -2.37 -3.95 -42.03
CA PHE A 369 -2.64 -2.58 -41.59
C PHE A 369 -1.37 -1.73 -41.74
N PRO A 370 -1.09 -1.20 -42.95
CA PRO A 370 0.16 -0.50 -43.24
C PRO A 370 0.33 0.85 -42.54
N ARG A 371 -0.73 1.43 -41.95
CA ARG A 371 -0.71 2.71 -41.24
C ARG A 371 -0.66 2.56 -39.73
N ILE A 372 -0.74 1.34 -39.20
CA ILE A 372 -0.65 1.11 -37.75
C ILE A 372 0.78 1.29 -37.27
N LYS A 373 0.95 1.84 -36.06
CA LYS A 373 2.24 1.90 -35.39
C LYS A 373 2.32 0.78 -34.35
N ILE A 374 3.39 -0.01 -34.38
CA ILE A 374 3.68 -1.00 -33.34
C ILE A 374 4.85 -0.48 -32.51
N VAL A 375 4.67 -0.40 -31.20
CA VAL A 375 5.73 -0.08 -30.24
C VAL A 375 6.02 -1.32 -29.43
N THR A 376 7.26 -1.78 -29.49
CA THR A 376 7.76 -2.97 -28.81
C THR A 376 9.08 -2.66 -28.13
N SER A 377 9.37 -3.29 -26.99
CA SER A 377 10.68 -3.14 -26.35
C SER A 377 11.71 -4.14 -26.90
N GLU A 378 11.28 -5.27 -27.47
CA GLU A 378 12.18 -6.28 -28.06
C GLU A 378 11.54 -7.06 -29.23
N ILE A 379 12.35 -7.37 -30.25
CA ILE A 379 11.95 -8.25 -31.35
C ILE A 379 12.70 -9.59 -31.22
N GLU A 380 11.95 -10.67 -31.08
CA GLU A 380 12.47 -12.00 -30.76
C GLU A 380 12.87 -12.81 -32.00
N THR A 381 13.53 -13.94 -31.80
CA THR A 381 14.03 -14.79 -32.89
C THR A 381 12.90 -15.38 -33.73
N GLY A 382 11.79 -15.77 -33.11
CA GLY A 382 10.68 -16.37 -33.83
C GLY A 382 9.66 -17.04 -32.94
N LEU A 383 8.98 -18.04 -33.51
CA LEU A 383 8.02 -18.89 -32.80
C LEU A 383 8.50 -20.34 -32.78
N ASN A 384 8.22 -21.07 -31.71
CA ASN A 384 8.41 -22.52 -31.65
C ASN A 384 7.25 -23.28 -32.35
N LYS A 385 7.29 -24.62 -32.29
CA LYS A 385 6.27 -25.51 -32.89
C LYS A 385 4.86 -25.31 -32.29
N ASP A 386 4.78 -24.82 -31.05
CA ASP A 386 3.54 -24.53 -30.34
C ASP A 386 3.08 -23.07 -30.52
N PHE A 387 3.67 -22.34 -31.46
CA PHE A 387 3.41 -20.92 -31.75
C PHE A 387 3.71 -19.96 -30.58
N ARG A 388 4.57 -20.36 -29.65
CA ARG A 388 5.08 -19.50 -28.56
C ARG A 388 6.33 -18.76 -29.02
N VAL A 389 6.49 -17.52 -28.57
CA VAL A 389 7.66 -16.68 -28.89
C VAL A 389 8.92 -17.25 -28.24
N ILE A 390 10.04 -17.26 -28.97
CA ILE A 390 11.34 -17.77 -28.50
C ILE A 390 12.48 -16.76 -28.69
N PRO A 391 13.38 -16.59 -27.68
CA PRO A 391 13.30 -17.13 -26.31
C PRO A 391 12.03 -16.75 -25.56
N GLY A 392 11.49 -15.54 -25.82
CA GLY A 392 10.23 -15.08 -25.24
C GLY A 392 10.25 -15.07 -23.71
N MET A 393 9.07 -15.00 -23.08
CA MET A 393 8.89 -15.00 -21.62
C MET A 393 7.89 -16.08 -21.16
N GLY A 394 7.66 -17.12 -21.96
CA GLY A 394 6.57 -18.09 -21.68
C GLY A 394 5.17 -17.48 -21.81
N GLU A 395 4.18 -18.06 -21.11
CA GLU A 395 2.82 -17.52 -21.07
C GLU A 395 2.74 -16.37 -20.07
N PHE A 396 2.68 -15.13 -20.56
CA PHE A 396 2.59 -13.92 -19.74
C PHE A 396 1.46 -13.95 -18.70
N VAL A 397 0.38 -14.67 -19.03
CA VAL A 397 -0.80 -14.89 -18.17
C VAL A 397 -0.48 -15.82 -16.98
N CYS A 398 0.44 -16.77 -17.15
CA CYS A 398 0.81 -17.73 -16.11
C CYS A 398 1.90 -17.17 -15.16
N LEU A 399 2.76 -16.27 -15.66
CA LEU A 399 3.82 -15.60 -14.90
C LEU A 399 3.34 -14.31 -14.21
N ILE A 400 2.41 -13.57 -14.82
CA ILE A 400 1.57 -12.55 -14.15
C ILE A 400 0.22 -13.17 -13.78
N CYS A 401 0.26 -14.25 -13.00
CA CYS A 401 -0.96 -14.79 -12.38
C CYS A 401 -1.46 -13.84 -11.28
N PHE A 402 -2.02 -12.70 -11.72
CA PHE A 402 -2.65 -11.66 -10.90
C PHE A 402 -4.00 -11.18 -11.47
N LEU A 403 -4.43 -11.64 -12.66
CA LEU A 403 -5.77 -11.32 -13.21
C LEU A 403 -6.70 -12.54 -13.33
N LEU A 404 -6.19 -13.73 -13.63
CA LEU A 404 -7.03 -14.95 -13.72
C LEU A 404 -7.18 -15.71 -12.40
N LEU A 405 -6.17 -15.70 -11.53
CA LEU A 405 -6.30 -16.23 -10.16
C LEU A 405 -7.09 -15.29 -9.24
N HIS A 406 -7.10 -13.98 -9.55
CA HIS A 406 -7.89 -12.99 -8.81
C HIS A 406 -9.38 -13.08 -9.13
N ALA A 407 -9.81 -13.47 -10.33
CA ALA A 407 -11.24 -13.68 -10.56
C ALA A 407 -11.80 -14.81 -9.68
N LEU A 408 -11.09 -15.95 -9.63
CA LEU A 408 -11.47 -17.09 -8.78
C LEU A 408 -11.34 -16.77 -7.28
N SER A 409 -10.30 -16.03 -6.84
CA SER A 409 -10.15 -15.66 -5.42
C SER A 409 -11.08 -14.51 -4.99
N ILE A 410 -11.40 -13.56 -5.87
CA ILE A 410 -12.37 -12.49 -5.60
C ILE A 410 -13.78 -13.08 -5.46
N GLU A 411 -14.18 -13.98 -6.37
CA GLU A 411 -15.47 -14.66 -6.28
C GLU A 411 -15.56 -15.46 -4.97
N GLU A 412 -14.54 -16.25 -4.63
CA GLU A 412 -14.51 -16.98 -3.35
C GLU A 412 -14.60 -16.05 -2.14
N LEU A 413 -13.89 -14.91 -2.13
CA LEU A 413 -13.96 -13.93 -1.04
C LEU A 413 -15.39 -13.35 -0.91
N ILE A 414 -16.01 -12.96 -2.02
CA ILE A 414 -17.36 -12.39 -2.04
C ILE A 414 -18.38 -13.44 -1.60
N GLU A 415 -18.27 -14.67 -2.11
CA GLU A 415 -19.15 -15.79 -1.76
C GLU A 415 -19.07 -16.14 -0.28
N ASN A 416 -17.85 -16.29 0.26
CA ASN A 416 -17.64 -16.57 1.68
C ASN A 416 -18.14 -15.42 2.56
N ALA A 417 -17.88 -14.17 2.20
CA ALA A 417 -18.34 -13.01 2.98
C ALA A 417 -19.88 -12.92 2.99
N LYS A 418 -20.53 -13.15 1.84
CA LYS A 418 -21.99 -13.24 1.74
C LYS A 418 -22.57 -14.43 2.52
N TYR A 419 -21.92 -15.59 2.45
CA TYR A 419 -22.34 -16.77 3.21
C TYR A 419 -22.27 -16.51 4.72
N ILE A 420 -21.18 -15.90 5.19
CA ILE A 420 -21.03 -15.52 6.59
C ILE A 420 -22.14 -14.53 7.00
N ALA A 421 -22.51 -13.61 6.10
CA ALA A 421 -23.59 -12.65 6.28
C ALA A 421 -25.01 -13.20 5.98
N THR A 422 -25.22 -14.52 5.97
CA THR A 422 -26.56 -15.12 5.74
C THR A 422 -27.54 -14.71 6.86
N PRO A 423 -28.73 -14.15 6.52
CA PRO A 423 -29.76 -13.88 7.52
C PRO A 423 -30.17 -15.13 8.29
N GLY A 424 -30.33 -15.02 9.61
CA GLY A 424 -30.58 -16.18 10.49
C GLY A 424 -29.30 -16.88 10.96
N LYS A 425 -28.11 -16.45 10.54
CA LYS A 425 -26.84 -17.01 11.00
C LYS A 425 -25.90 -15.92 11.53
N GLY A 426 -24.94 -16.32 12.36
CA GLY A 426 -23.84 -15.46 12.81
C GLY A 426 -22.57 -16.24 13.12
N ILE A 427 -21.63 -15.59 13.80
CA ILE A 427 -20.31 -16.13 14.07
C ILE A 427 -20.14 -16.44 15.56
N LEU A 428 -19.64 -17.63 15.87
CA LEU A 428 -19.09 -17.95 17.20
C LEU A 428 -17.63 -17.48 17.26
N ALA A 429 -17.31 -16.55 18.16
CA ALA A 429 -15.93 -16.14 18.42
C ALA A 429 -15.33 -17.03 19.53
N ALA A 430 -14.65 -18.11 19.13
CA ALA A 430 -13.95 -19.07 20.00
C ALA A 430 -12.41 -18.92 19.91
N ASP A 431 -11.95 -17.70 19.63
CA ASP A 431 -10.57 -17.31 19.36
C ASP A 431 -9.84 -16.73 20.57
N GLU A 432 -10.32 -17.06 21.77
CA GLU A 432 -9.64 -16.71 23.02
C GLU A 432 -8.21 -17.26 23.01
N SER A 433 -7.22 -16.41 23.26
CA SER A 433 -5.83 -16.85 23.42
C SER A 433 -5.70 -17.74 24.65
N THR A 434 -4.59 -18.45 24.78
CA THR A 434 -4.30 -19.28 25.97
C THR A 434 -4.42 -18.49 27.28
N GLY A 435 -4.03 -17.20 27.29
CA GLY A 435 -4.20 -16.32 28.46
C GLY A 435 -5.66 -15.92 28.69
N THR A 436 -6.38 -15.54 27.62
CA THR A 436 -7.78 -15.11 27.71
C THR A 436 -8.70 -16.24 28.18
N ILE A 437 -8.53 -17.44 27.61
CA ILE A 437 -9.34 -18.61 27.96
C ILE A 437 -9.00 -19.13 29.35
N GLY A 438 -7.75 -18.96 29.80
CA GLY A 438 -7.36 -19.25 31.17
C GLY A 438 -8.19 -18.49 32.19
N LYS A 439 -8.38 -17.18 32.00
CA LYS A 439 -9.27 -16.36 32.86
C LYS A 439 -10.71 -16.89 32.89
N ARG A 440 -11.22 -17.38 31.76
CA ARG A 440 -12.56 -17.97 31.67
C ARG A 440 -12.65 -19.31 32.40
N LEU A 441 -11.70 -20.21 32.20
CA LEU A 441 -11.65 -21.50 32.89
C LEU A 441 -11.50 -21.32 34.41
N SER A 442 -10.67 -20.38 34.85
CA SER A 442 -10.53 -20.07 36.28
C SER A 442 -11.84 -19.59 36.92
N SER A 443 -12.71 -18.90 36.18
CA SER A 443 -14.00 -18.42 36.71
C SER A 443 -14.99 -19.55 37.06
N ILE A 444 -14.75 -20.76 36.56
CA ILE A 444 -15.52 -21.97 36.86
C ILE A 444 -14.65 -23.02 37.59
N SER A 445 -13.52 -22.60 38.16
CA SER A 445 -12.58 -23.47 38.88
C SER A 445 -12.00 -24.62 38.04
N VAL A 446 -11.78 -24.38 36.74
CA VAL A 446 -11.15 -25.34 35.82
C VAL A 446 -9.72 -24.88 35.50
N GLU A 447 -8.78 -25.83 35.51
CA GLU A 447 -7.38 -25.56 35.19
C GLU A 447 -7.18 -25.29 33.68
N ASN A 448 -6.29 -24.37 33.34
CA ASN A 448 -5.98 -24.01 31.95
C ASN A 448 -4.96 -24.97 31.30
N THR A 449 -5.38 -26.20 31.04
CA THR A 449 -4.62 -27.20 30.28
C THR A 449 -5.06 -27.25 28.82
N GLU A 450 -4.20 -27.72 27.92
CA GLU A 450 -4.57 -27.92 26.51
C GLU A 450 -5.79 -28.83 26.37
N HIS A 451 -5.83 -29.92 27.14
CA HIS A 451 -6.95 -30.85 27.16
C HIS A 451 -8.28 -30.18 27.55
N ASN A 452 -8.28 -29.30 28.56
CA ASN A 452 -9.49 -28.60 28.98
C ASN A 452 -9.92 -27.54 27.94
N ARG A 453 -8.97 -26.88 27.27
CA ARG A 453 -9.26 -25.99 26.15
C ARG A 453 -9.89 -26.76 24.99
N GLN A 454 -9.27 -27.86 24.57
CA GLN A 454 -9.80 -28.77 23.55
C GLN A 454 -11.21 -29.26 23.92
N SER A 455 -11.43 -29.71 25.16
CA SER A 455 -12.73 -30.22 25.62
C SER A 455 -13.83 -29.16 25.56
N LEU A 456 -13.52 -27.91 25.89
CA LEU A 456 -14.47 -26.80 25.75
C LEU A 456 -14.80 -26.53 24.28
N ARG A 457 -13.80 -26.57 23.38
CA ARG A 457 -14.01 -26.36 21.94
C ARG A 457 -14.83 -27.49 21.33
N GLU A 458 -14.51 -28.73 21.69
CA GLU A 458 -15.25 -29.91 21.28
C GLU A 458 -16.70 -29.85 21.75
N LEU A 459 -16.95 -29.46 23.00
CA LEU A 459 -18.31 -29.26 23.53
C LEU A 459 -19.11 -28.31 22.65
N LEU A 460 -18.53 -27.16 22.27
CA LEU A 460 -19.20 -26.16 21.44
C LEU A 460 -19.45 -26.65 20.01
N PHE A 461 -18.46 -27.30 19.39
CA PHE A 461 -18.53 -27.67 17.97
C PHE A 461 -19.32 -28.96 17.73
N THR A 462 -19.49 -29.80 18.75
CA THR A 462 -20.31 -31.02 18.69
C THR A 462 -21.72 -30.84 19.26
N ALA A 463 -22.09 -29.61 19.65
CA ALA A 463 -23.41 -29.31 20.18
C ALA A 463 -24.52 -29.62 19.15
N PRO A 464 -25.43 -30.57 19.44
CA PRO A 464 -26.45 -30.97 18.48
C PRO A 464 -27.33 -29.79 18.04
N ASN A 465 -27.55 -29.65 16.74
CA ASN A 465 -28.39 -28.62 16.12
C ASN A 465 -27.95 -27.16 16.36
N ALA A 466 -26.78 -26.90 16.94
CA ALA A 466 -26.30 -25.53 17.15
C ALA A 466 -25.66 -24.93 15.89
N LEU A 467 -24.86 -25.72 15.17
CA LEU A 467 -24.10 -25.29 13.98
C LEU A 467 -24.96 -24.70 12.83
N PRO A 468 -26.20 -25.14 12.56
CA PRO A 468 -27.05 -24.50 11.55
C PRO A 468 -27.31 -23.00 11.76
N TYR A 469 -27.22 -22.51 13.00
CA TYR A 469 -27.36 -21.09 13.35
C TYR A 469 -26.04 -20.31 13.23
N LEU A 470 -24.94 -20.99 12.92
CA LEU A 470 -23.62 -20.42 12.76
C LEU A 470 -23.23 -20.48 11.28
N SER A 471 -22.73 -19.38 10.76
CA SER A 471 -22.13 -19.30 9.43
C SER A 471 -20.61 -19.40 9.48
N GLY A 472 -20.00 -19.05 10.62
CA GLY A 472 -18.58 -19.23 10.85
C GLY A 472 -18.19 -19.38 12.32
N VAL A 473 -16.98 -19.88 12.56
CA VAL A 473 -16.35 -19.91 13.89
C VAL A 473 -14.96 -19.30 13.79
N ILE A 474 -14.67 -18.30 14.63
CA ILE A 474 -13.31 -17.77 14.76
C ILE A 474 -12.55 -18.66 15.73
N LEU A 475 -11.40 -19.18 15.29
CA LEU A 475 -10.54 -20.05 16.06
C LEU A 475 -9.26 -19.31 16.48
N PHE A 476 -8.67 -19.75 17.58
CA PHE A 476 -7.28 -19.47 17.90
C PHE A 476 -6.38 -20.47 17.18
N GLU A 477 -5.11 -20.13 16.96
CA GLU A 477 -4.17 -20.95 16.19
C GLU A 477 -4.04 -22.37 16.74
N GLU A 478 -3.98 -22.52 18.08
CA GLU A 478 -3.99 -23.83 18.73
C GLU A 478 -5.21 -24.67 18.30
N THR A 479 -6.41 -24.09 18.32
CA THR A 479 -7.66 -24.78 17.99
C THR A 479 -7.80 -25.10 16.51
N LEU A 480 -7.20 -24.30 15.61
CA LEU A 480 -7.22 -24.57 14.17
C LEU A 480 -6.59 -25.93 13.82
N TYR A 481 -5.59 -26.35 14.58
CA TYR A 481 -4.87 -27.62 14.39
C TYR A 481 -5.27 -28.72 15.39
N GLN A 482 -6.19 -28.42 16.31
CA GLN A 482 -6.72 -29.40 17.25
C GLN A 482 -7.75 -30.32 16.59
N LYS A 483 -7.96 -31.44 17.27
CA LYS A 483 -8.89 -32.50 16.90
C LYS A 483 -9.90 -32.71 18.02
N THR A 484 -11.02 -33.32 17.71
CA THR A 484 -11.93 -33.93 18.67
C THR A 484 -11.27 -35.13 19.37
N SER A 485 -11.89 -35.63 20.43
CA SER A 485 -11.45 -36.80 21.18
C SER A 485 -11.44 -38.10 20.35
N ASP A 486 -12.24 -38.18 19.27
CA ASP A 486 -12.24 -39.29 18.29
C ASP A 486 -11.25 -39.08 17.13
N GLY A 487 -10.44 -38.01 17.16
CA GLY A 487 -9.33 -37.77 16.23
C GLY A 487 -9.68 -36.96 14.98
N LYS A 488 -10.91 -36.47 14.85
CA LYS A 488 -11.35 -35.65 13.72
C LYS A 488 -10.87 -34.19 13.87
N PRO A 489 -10.22 -33.59 12.87
CA PRO A 489 -9.87 -32.17 12.89
C PRO A 489 -11.10 -31.27 13.09
N PHE A 490 -11.02 -30.26 13.97
CA PHE A 490 -12.15 -29.34 14.17
C PHE A 490 -12.54 -28.60 12.89
N VAL A 491 -11.58 -28.28 12.04
CA VAL A 491 -11.83 -27.66 10.72
C VAL A 491 -12.69 -28.54 9.80
N GLU A 492 -12.53 -29.86 9.85
CA GLU A 492 -13.35 -30.79 9.05
C GLU A 492 -14.75 -30.92 9.64
N LEU A 493 -14.85 -31.04 10.98
CA LEU A 493 -16.12 -31.03 11.69
C LEU A 493 -16.98 -29.80 11.35
N LEU A 494 -16.37 -28.61 11.34
CA LEU A 494 -17.07 -27.37 10.99
C LEU A 494 -17.50 -27.35 9.52
N LYS A 495 -16.61 -27.73 8.59
CA LYS A 495 -16.91 -27.74 7.15
C LYS A 495 -18.05 -28.69 6.79
N GLU A 496 -18.08 -29.89 7.36
CA GLU A 496 -19.18 -30.85 7.11
C GLU A 496 -20.54 -30.34 7.58
N ASN A 497 -20.56 -29.45 8.57
CA ASN A 497 -21.76 -28.81 9.07
C ASN A 497 -22.03 -27.45 8.40
N ASN A 498 -21.37 -27.15 7.28
CA ASN A 498 -21.45 -25.89 6.54
C ASN A 498 -21.12 -24.66 7.41
N VAL A 499 -20.16 -24.78 8.32
CA VAL A 499 -19.67 -23.65 9.12
C VAL A 499 -18.27 -23.31 8.67
N ILE A 500 -18.05 -22.07 8.26
CA ILE A 500 -16.75 -21.65 7.74
C ILE A 500 -15.76 -21.50 8.91
N PRO A 501 -14.57 -22.14 8.87
CA PRO A 501 -13.52 -21.88 9.85
C PRO A 501 -12.86 -20.52 9.57
N GLY A 502 -12.67 -19.73 10.63
CA GLY A 502 -11.91 -18.50 10.60
C GLY A 502 -10.79 -18.49 11.64
N ILE A 503 -9.86 -17.55 11.51
CA ILE A 503 -8.65 -17.53 12.33
C ILE A 503 -8.36 -16.11 12.86
N LYS A 504 -8.07 -15.99 14.15
CA LYS A 504 -7.50 -14.76 14.71
C LYS A 504 -6.04 -14.65 14.29
N VAL A 505 -5.66 -13.54 13.65
CA VAL A 505 -4.30 -13.35 13.13
C VAL A 505 -3.55 -12.18 13.74
N ASP A 506 -4.21 -11.29 14.48
CA ASP A 506 -3.52 -10.27 15.28
C ASP A 506 -2.69 -10.91 16.40
N LYS A 507 -1.60 -10.22 16.79
CA LYS A 507 -0.72 -10.60 17.91
C LYS A 507 -0.94 -9.70 19.13
N GLY A 508 -2.17 -9.22 19.31
CA GLY A 508 -2.56 -8.35 20.42
C GLY A 508 -2.19 -6.87 20.21
N VAL A 509 -2.44 -6.09 21.26
CA VAL A 509 -2.26 -4.63 21.27
C VAL A 509 -0.98 -4.21 21.97
N VAL A 510 -0.42 -3.09 21.54
CA VAL A 510 0.71 -2.39 22.17
C VAL A 510 0.35 -0.93 22.37
N GLU A 511 0.89 -0.30 23.41
CA GLU A 511 0.60 1.11 23.73
C GLU A 511 1.30 2.06 22.74
N LEU A 512 0.60 3.12 22.35
CA LEU A 512 1.13 4.18 21.50
C LEU A 512 1.87 5.20 22.36
N ALA A 513 3.18 5.36 22.14
CA ALA A 513 3.97 6.36 22.82
C ALA A 513 3.42 7.79 22.60
N GLY A 514 3.43 8.60 23.66
CA GLY A 514 2.90 9.97 23.62
C GLY A 514 1.36 10.06 23.69
N THR A 515 0.66 8.94 23.89
CA THR A 515 -0.79 8.92 24.13
C THR A 515 -1.11 8.56 25.59
N ASN A 516 -2.33 8.83 26.03
CA ASN A 516 -2.78 8.44 27.37
C ASN A 516 -3.23 6.96 27.40
N GLY A 517 -2.32 6.01 27.20
CA GLY A 517 -2.65 4.58 27.23
C GLY A 517 -3.59 4.14 26.09
N GLU A 518 -3.51 4.81 24.94
CA GLU A 518 -4.13 4.33 23.71
C GLU A 518 -3.26 3.28 23.04
N THR A 519 -3.84 2.47 22.16
CA THR A 519 -3.15 1.31 21.60
C THR A 519 -3.18 1.26 20.09
N THR A 520 -2.22 0.53 19.51
CA THR A 520 -2.26 0.00 18.16
C THR A 520 -2.11 -1.52 18.20
N THR A 521 -2.48 -2.21 17.14
CA THR A 521 -2.42 -3.68 17.08
C THR A 521 -1.24 -4.15 16.24
N GLN A 522 -0.56 -5.19 16.71
CA GLN A 522 0.60 -5.79 16.05
C GLN A 522 0.27 -7.14 15.40
N GLY A 523 1.17 -7.63 14.53
CA GLY A 523 1.02 -8.93 13.87
C GLY A 523 1.29 -8.95 12.35
N PHE A 524 1.76 -7.84 11.78
CA PHE A 524 2.04 -7.71 10.34
C PHE A 524 3.23 -8.55 9.88
N ASP A 525 4.24 -8.71 10.72
CA ASP A 525 5.41 -9.53 10.42
C ASP A 525 4.96 -10.96 10.14
N SER A 526 5.38 -11.48 8.99
CA SER A 526 5.00 -12.77 8.41
C SER A 526 3.50 -13.02 8.20
N LEU A 527 2.64 -11.99 8.27
CA LEU A 527 1.19 -12.16 8.14
C LEU A 527 0.77 -12.85 6.84
N GLY A 528 1.39 -12.51 5.71
CA GLY A 528 1.09 -13.15 4.42
C GLY A 528 1.38 -14.66 4.44
N SER A 529 2.56 -15.06 4.90
CA SER A 529 2.95 -16.47 5.04
C SER A 529 2.01 -17.22 6.00
N ARG A 530 1.62 -16.58 7.12
CA ARG A 530 0.64 -17.16 8.06
C ARG A 530 -0.74 -17.32 7.42
N CYS A 531 -1.24 -16.30 6.70
CA CYS A 531 -2.52 -16.39 5.98
C CYS A 531 -2.52 -17.54 4.97
N GLN A 532 -1.43 -17.70 4.21
CA GLN A 532 -1.27 -18.82 3.28
C GLN A 532 -1.35 -20.18 4.00
N GLN A 533 -0.70 -20.33 5.15
CA GLN A 533 -0.73 -21.55 5.96
C GLN A 533 -2.14 -21.80 6.52
N TYR A 534 -2.81 -20.78 7.04
CA TYR A 534 -4.16 -20.92 7.59
C TYR A 534 -5.20 -21.25 6.50
N TYR A 535 -5.07 -20.68 5.31
CA TYR A 535 -5.91 -21.03 4.17
C TYR A 535 -5.76 -22.52 3.81
N LYS A 536 -4.51 -23.04 3.78
CA LYS A 536 -4.21 -24.47 3.59
C LYS A 536 -4.78 -25.34 4.72
N ALA A 537 -4.73 -24.86 5.96
CA ALA A 537 -5.34 -25.53 7.12
C ALA A 537 -6.87 -25.51 7.09
N GLY A 538 -7.48 -24.73 6.19
CA GLY A 538 -8.92 -24.74 5.94
C GLY A 538 -9.68 -23.51 6.42
N ALA A 539 -8.99 -22.49 6.94
CA ALA A 539 -9.60 -21.20 7.22
C ALA A 539 -10.01 -20.49 5.92
N ARG A 540 -11.10 -19.71 5.96
CA ARG A 540 -11.56 -18.87 4.82
C ARG A 540 -11.87 -17.44 5.21
N PHE A 541 -11.78 -17.11 6.48
CA PHE A 541 -11.82 -15.74 6.95
C PHE A 541 -10.83 -15.53 8.09
N ALA A 542 -10.46 -14.28 8.33
CA ALA A 542 -9.56 -13.90 9.39
C ALA A 542 -10.20 -12.84 10.28
N LYS A 543 -9.64 -12.63 11.47
CA LYS A 543 -10.04 -11.58 12.40
C LYS A 543 -8.83 -10.81 12.91
N TRP A 544 -8.95 -9.48 12.95
CA TRP A 544 -7.96 -8.58 13.53
C TRP A 544 -8.64 -7.52 14.38
N ARG A 545 -8.29 -7.49 15.67
CA ARG A 545 -8.89 -6.58 16.65
C ARG A 545 -8.04 -5.33 16.86
N ALA A 546 -8.57 -4.17 16.53
CA ALA A 546 -8.10 -2.87 16.97
C ALA A 546 -8.90 -2.40 18.19
N VAL A 547 -8.25 -1.64 19.09
CA VAL A 547 -8.87 -1.17 20.34
C VAL A 547 -8.70 0.33 20.46
N LEU A 548 -9.83 1.00 20.62
CA LEU A 548 -9.92 2.43 20.87
C LEU A 548 -10.71 2.66 22.15
N LYS A 549 -10.49 3.79 22.81
CA LYS A 549 -11.19 4.15 24.06
C LYS A 549 -11.78 5.54 23.96
N ILE A 550 -12.84 5.78 24.73
CA ILE A 550 -13.44 7.12 24.87
C ILE A 550 -12.96 7.72 26.19
N GLY A 551 -12.33 8.89 26.09
CA GLY A 551 -11.86 9.65 27.24
C GLY A 551 -12.10 11.14 27.06
N PRO A 552 -11.55 11.99 27.96
CA PRO A 552 -11.60 13.44 27.80
C PRO A 552 -10.92 13.92 26.51
N THR A 553 -9.83 13.25 26.12
CA THR A 553 -9.02 13.57 24.94
C THR A 553 -8.98 12.45 23.90
N GLU A 554 -9.52 11.28 24.25
CA GLU A 554 -9.46 10.05 23.47
C GLU A 554 -10.80 9.71 22.80
N PRO A 555 -10.79 9.07 21.63
CA PRO A 555 -9.60 8.62 20.90
C PRO A 555 -8.88 9.80 20.21
N SER A 556 -7.56 9.84 20.32
CA SER A 556 -6.74 10.84 19.63
C SER A 556 -6.70 10.55 18.13
N GLU A 557 -6.41 11.58 17.33
CA GLU A 557 -6.20 11.42 15.88
C GLU A 557 -5.12 10.36 15.58
N LEU A 558 -4.05 10.33 16.39
CA LEU A 558 -2.99 9.32 16.23
C LEU A 558 -3.54 7.90 16.43
N SER A 559 -4.32 7.66 17.48
CA SER A 559 -4.91 6.33 17.72
C SER A 559 -5.85 5.92 16.61
N ILE A 560 -6.70 6.83 16.13
CA ILE A 560 -7.63 6.58 15.02
C ILE A 560 -6.85 6.19 13.75
N GLN A 561 -5.87 7.00 13.35
CA GLN A 561 -5.11 6.77 12.11
C GLN A 561 -4.28 5.48 12.18
N GLN A 562 -3.60 5.20 13.29
CA GLN A 562 -2.78 3.99 13.42
C GLN A 562 -3.64 2.72 13.34
N ASN A 563 -4.79 2.69 14.02
CA ASN A 563 -5.69 1.54 13.97
C ASN A 563 -6.37 1.40 12.60
N ALA A 564 -6.80 2.49 11.96
CA ALA A 564 -7.40 2.46 10.63
C ALA A 564 -6.41 1.95 9.57
N GLN A 565 -5.19 2.49 9.54
CA GLN A 565 -4.12 2.03 8.63
C GLN A 565 -3.73 0.57 8.90
N GLY A 566 -3.64 0.19 10.17
CA GLY A 566 -3.34 -1.19 10.56
C GLY A 566 -4.40 -2.18 10.07
N LEU A 567 -5.68 -1.86 10.28
CA LEU A 567 -6.80 -2.67 9.79
C LEU A 567 -6.82 -2.76 8.26
N ALA A 568 -6.54 -1.68 7.55
CA ALA A 568 -6.52 -1.66 6.09
C ALA A 568 -5.39 -2.52 5.50
N ARG A 569 -4.18 -2.40 6.05
CA ARG A 569 -3.04 -3.25 5.68
C ARG A 569 -3.31 -4.72 5.95
N TYR A 570 -3.87 -5.04 7.12
CA TYR A 570 -4.28 -6.40 7.46
C TYR A 570 -5.30 -6.95 6.44
N ALA A 571 -6.34 -6.17 6.14
CA ALA A 571 -7.41 -6.60 5.25
C ALA A 571 -6.90 -6.91 3.84
N ARG A 572 -6.03 -6.04 3.29
CA ARG A 572 -5.41 -6.27 1.98
C ARG A 572 -4.58 -7.56 1.96
N ILE A 573 -3.74 -7.77 2.97
CA ILE A 573 -2.91 -8.98 3.06
C ILE A 573 -3.79 -10.24 3.15
N CYS A 574 -4.89 -10.21 3.91
CA CYS A 574 -5.80 -11.36 3.96
C CYS A 574 -6.44 -11.66 2.61
N GLN A 575 -6.88 -10.64 1.87
CA GLN A 575 -7.48 -10.82 0.55
C GLN A 575 -6.49 -11.37 -0.47
N ASP A 576 -5.22 -10.94 -0.43
CA ASP A 576 -4.15 -11.48 -1.28
C ASP A 576 -3.96 -13.00 -1.09
N TRP A 577 -4.35 -13.54 0.07
CA TRP A 577 -4.23 -14.94 0.44
C TRP A 577 -5.58 -15.66 0.62
N GLY A 578 -6.66 -15.12 0.05
CA GLY A 578 -7.97 -15.79 -0.02
C GLY A 578 -8.74 -15.87 1.30
N LEU A 579 -8.39 -15.05 2.30
CA LEU A 579 -9.13 -14.97 3.57
C LEU A 579 -9.98 -13.69 3.58
N VAL A 580 -11.28 -13.83 3.84
CA VAL A 580 -12.17 -12.69 4.10
C VAL A 580 -11.73 -11.99 5.39
N PRO A 581 -11.34 -10.71 5.39
CA PRO A 581 -10.97 -10.02 6.61
C PRO A 581 -12.21 -9.52 7.36
N ILE A 582 -12.32 -9.90 8.64
CA ILE A 582 -13.20 -9.24 9.60
C ILE A 582 -12.44 -8.06 10.21
N VAL A 583 -12.88 -6.86 9.85
CA VAL A 583 -12.34 -5.58 10.32
C VAL A 583 -12.99 -5.23 11.65
N GLU A 584 -12.25 -5.30 12.76
CA GLU A 584 -12.77 -5.10 14.13
C GLU A 584 -12.17 -3.85 14.80
N PRO A 585 -12.70 -2.64 14.55
CA PRO A 585 -12.35 -1.43 15.28
C PRO A 585 -13.21 -1.33 16.55
N GLU A 586 -12.83 -2.02 17.62
CA GLU A 586 -13.59 -2.01 18.87
C GLU A 586 -13.35 -0.71 19.65
N ILE A 587 -14.42 0.04 19.88
CA ILE A 587 -14.43 1.18 20.79
C ILE A 587 -14.94 0.69 22.14
N LEU A 588 -14.10 0.79 23.17
CA LEU A 588 -14.40 0.31 24.51
C LEU A 588 -15.52 1.12 25.16
N THR A 589 -16.35 0.42 25.94
CA THR A 589 -17.45 1.02 26.70
C THR A 589 -17.00 1.67 28.00
N ASP A 590 -15.75 1.52 28.43
CA ASP A 590 -15.27 2.06 29.71
C ASP A 590 -15.52 3.58 29.83
N GLY A 591 -16.06 4.00 30.99
CA GLY A 591 -16.26 5.42 31.35
C GLY A 591 -17.72 5.85 31.49
N ASN A 592 -17.92 7.15 31.68
CA ASN A 592 -19.21 7.79 31.99
C ASN A 592 -19.79 8.61 30.82
N HIS A 593 -19.38 8.30 29.59
CA HIS A 593 -19.84 9.00 28.40
C HIS A 593 -21.27 8.59 28.02
N ASP A 594 -22.06 9.53 27.49
CA ASP A 594 -23.40 9.23 27.01
C ASP A 594 -23.37 8.50 25.65
N ILE A 595 -24.54 8.00 25.22
CA ILE A 595 -24.67 7.30 23.94
C ILE A 595 -24.37 8.19 22.73
N LYS A 596 -24.60 9.51 22.85
CA LYS A 596 -24.33 10.47 21.77
C LYS A 596 -22.84 10.62 21.54
N LYS A 597 -22.04 10.66 22.61
CA LYS A 597 -20.58 10.66 22.53
C LYS A 597 -20.07 9.36 21.92
N CYS A 598 -20.61 8.20 22.32
CA CYS A 598 -20.29 6.92 21.68
C CYS A 598 -20.60 6.96 20.17
N ALA A 599 -21.79 7.44 19.78
CA ALA A 599 -22.19 7.56 18.37
C ALA A 599 -21.21 8.43 17.56
N ALA A 600 -20.86 9.61 18.07
CA ALA A 600 -19.95 10.54 17.39
C ALA A 600 -18.54 9.94 17.21
N VAL A 601 -18.04 9.24 18.23
CA VAL A 601 -16.73 8.57 18.15
C VAL A 601 -16.79 7.39 17.18
N THR A 602 -17.84 6.57 17.22
CA THR A 602 -18.06 5.47 16.27
C THR A 602 -18.10 5.98 14.83
N GLU A 603 -18.82 7.08 14.55
CA GLU A 603 -18.86 7.67 13.22
C GLU A 603 -17.46 8.13 12.75
N THR A 604 -16.72 8.80 13.63
CA THR A 604 -15.38 9.31 13.32
C THR A 604 -14.41 8.15 13.00
N VAL A 605 -14.41 7.12 13.84
CA VAL A 605 -13.53 5.95 13.68
C VAL A 605 -13.89 5.16 12.42
N LEU A 606 -15.17 4.89 12.17
CA LEU A 606 -15.58 4.12 10.99
C LEU A 606 -15.31 4.89 9.70
N ALA A 607 -15.49 6.21 9.67
CA ALA A 607 -15.12 7.03 8.52
C ALA A 607 -13.62 6.92 8.19
N ALA A 608 -12.75 6.99 9.20
CA ALA A 608 -11.31 6.81 9.04
C ALA A 608 -10.95 5.39 8.56
N VAL A 609 -11.59 4.36 9.12
CA VAL A 609 -11.40 2.96 8.73
C VAL A 609 -11.76 2.75 7.26
N TYR A 610 -12.94 3.17 6.81
CA TYR A 610 -13.34 2.97 5.41
C TYR A 610 -12.52 3.80 4.41
N LYS A 611 -12.07 4.99 4.82
CA LYS A 611 -11.10 5.76 4.03
C LYS A 611 -9.78 4.99 3.86
N ALA A 612 -9.24 4.44 4.95
CA ALA A 612 -8.02 3.65 4.90
C ALA A 612 -8.19 2.36 4.07
N LEU A 613 -9.31 1.64 4.22
CA LEU A 613 -9.61 0.46 3.40
C LEU A 613 -9.63 0.80 1.90
N ASN A 614 -10.18 1.95 1.53
CA ASN A 614 -10.20 2.42 0.14
C ASN A 614 -8.79 2.75 -0.37
N ASP A 615 -7.99 3.44 0.43
CA ASP A 615 -6.60 3.81 0.09
C ASP A 615 -5.71 2.57 -0.11
N HIS A 616 -5.98 1.48 0.60
CA HIS A 616 -5.28 0.19 0.47
C HIS A 616 -5.91 -0.74 -0.57
N HIS A 617 -6.88 -0.26 -1.34
CA HIS A 617 -7.54 -1.02 -2.42
C HIS A 617 -8.17 -2.33 -1.93
N VAL A 618 -8.78 -2.31 -0.75
CA VAL A 618 -9.50 -3.45 -0.18
C VAL A 618 -10.85 -3.60 -0.89
N LEU A 619 -11.16 -4.82 -1.33
CA LEU A 619 -12.46 -5.17 -1.92
C LEU A 619 -13.51 -5.26 -0.81
N LEU A 620 -14.46 -4.33 -0.75
CA LEU A 620 -15.44 -4.26 0.34
C LEU A 620 -16.44 -5.43 0.31
N GLU A 621 -16.81 -5.90 -0.88
CA GLU A 621 -17.70 -7.05 -1.10
C GLU A 621 -17.15 -8.35 -0.52
N GLY A 622 -15.82 -8.43 -0.37
CA GLY A 622 -15.10 -9.54 0.25
C GLY A 622 -14.59 -9.22 1.65
N THR A 623 -15.27 -8.35 2.41
CA THR A 623 -14.95 -8.01 3.82
C THR A 623 -16.16 -8.21 4.73
N LEU A 624 -15.95 -8.16 6.05
CA LEU A 624 -17.00 -7.98 7.04
C LEU A 624 -16.56 -6.94 8.07
N LEU A 625 -17.51 -6.21 8.63
CA LEU A 625 -17.26 -5.27 9.73
C LEU A 625 -17.70 -5.89 11.07
N LYS A 626 -16.85 -5.81 12.09
CA LYS A 626 -17.17 -6.20 13.46
C LYS A 626 -17.01 -5.00 14.40
N PRO A 627 -18.00 -4.09 14.45
CA PRO A 627 -17.92 -2.91 15.30
C PRO A 627 -18.52 -3.22 16.69
N ASN A 628 -18.26 -2.33 17.64
CA ASN A 628 -19.09 -2.23 18.84
C ASN A 628 -20.51 -1.77 18.46
N MET A 629 -21.51 -2.17 19.25
CA MET A 629 -22.79 -1.46 19.26
C MET A 629 -22.58 -0.07 19.89
N VAL A 630 -23.42 0.90 19.52
CA VAL A 630 -23.37 2.24 20.11
C VAL A 630 -24.15 2.23 21.41
N THR A 631 -23.44 2.26 22.54
CA THR A 631 -24.02 2.18 23.88
C THR A 631 -23.51 3.32 24.75
N PRO A 632 -24.21 3.69 25.84
CA PRO A 632 -23.61 4.50 26.90
C PRO A 632 -22.36 3.82 27.47
N GLY A 633 -21.50 4.61 28.10
CA GLY A 633 -20.36 4.10 28.83
C GLY A 633 -20.77 3.24 30.03
N SER A 634 -19.88 2.36 30.49
CA SER A 634 -20.11 1.38 31.55
C SER A 634 -20.59 1.99 32.88
N ASP A 635 -20.21 3.24 33.13
CA ASP A 635 -20.52 3.97 34.37
C ASP A 635 -21.75 4.89 34.18
N SER A 636 -22.36 4.86 32.99
CA SER A 636 -23.56 5.63 32.66
C SER A 636 -24.84 4.81 32.86
N PRO A 637 -26.00 5.46 33.03
CA PRO A 637 -27.28 4.77 33.04
C PRO A 637 -27.50 3.97 31.76
N LYS A 638 -27.99 2.73 31.91
CA LYS A 638 -28.41 1.90 30.77
C LYS A 638 -29.59 2.56 30.04
N VAL A 639 -29.67 2.31 28.75
CA VAL A 639 -30.77 2.75 27.88
C VAL A 639 -31.46 1.53 27.27
N THR A 640 -32.62 1.73 26.66
CA THR A 640 -33.39 0.63 26.09
C THR A 640 -32.75 0.12 24.78
N PRO A 641 -33.03 -1.13 24.37
CA PRO A 641 -32.55 -1.68 23.11
C PRO A 641 -32.92 -0.86 21.87
N GLU A 642 -34.08 -0.20 21.88
CA GLU A 642 -34.56 0.65 20.77
C GLU A 642 -33.65 1.88 20.60
N VAL A 643 -33.21 2.49 21.71
CA VAL A 643 -32.29 3.63 21.68
C VAL A 643 -30.90 3.20 21.17
N ILE A 644 -30.41 2.04 21.63
CA ILE A 644 -29.14 1.46 21.12
C ILE A 644 -29.26 1.18 19.62
N ALA A 645 -30.38 0.63 19.18
CA ALA A 645 -30.63 0.29 17.80
C ALA A 645 -30.64 1.52 16.89
N GLU A 646 -31.35 2.57 17.28
CA GLU A 646 -31.42 3.83 16.52
C GLU A 646 -30.03 4.44 16.33
N HIS A 647 -29.29 4.63 17.42
CA HIS A 647 -27.95 5.22 17.37
C HIS A 647 -26.95 4.35 16.60
N THR A 648 -27.01 3.03 16.77
CA THR A 648 -26.10 2.11 16.08
C THR A 648 -26.36 2.10 14.58
N VAL A 649 -27.61 1.89 14.15
CA VAL A 649 -27.95 1.83 12.72
C VAL A 649 -27.69 3.18 12.04
N LEU A 650 -27.94 4.30 12.71
CA LEU A 650 -27.66 5.62 12.17
C LEU A 650 -26.17 5.87 11.95
N ALA A 651 -25.32 5.53 12.94
CA ALA A 651 -23.87 5.67 12.82
C ALA A 651 -23.31 4.84 11.65
N LEU A 652 -23.82 3.61 11.47
CA LEU A 652 -23.44 2.74 10.35
C LEU A 652 -23.88 3.31 9.00
N ARG A 653 -25.14 3.80 8.90
CA ARG A 653 -25.67 4.43 7.67
C ARG A 653 -24.87 5.66 7.22
N ARG A 654 -24.24 6.36 8.15
CA ARG A 654 -23.42 7.55 7.88
C ARG A 654 -22.01 7.23 7.39
N THR A 655 -21.52 6.00 7.58
CA THR A 655 -20.09 5.69 7.45
C THR A 655 -19.76 4.45 6.63
N VAL A 656 -20.59 3.41 6.71
CA VAL A 656 -20.33 2.13 6.04
C VAL A 656 -20.82 2.21 4.59
N PRO A 657 -20.03 1.80 3.58
CA PRO A 657 -20.50 1.70 2.20
C PRO A 657 -21.43 0.47 1.98
N PRO A 658 -22.49 0.58 1.15
CA PRO A 658 -23.40 -0.53 0.82
C PRO A 658 -22.75 -1.80 0.24
N ALA A 659 -21.52 -1.71 -0.25
CA ALA A 659 -20.80 -2.85 -0.83
C ALA A 659 -20.41 -3.92 0.21
N VAL A 660 -20.29 -3.56 1.49
CA VAL A 660 -19.99 -4.51 2.57
C VAL A 660 -21.15 -5.50 2.71
N PRO A 661 -20.97 -6.82 2.69
CA PRO A 661 -22.10 -7.75 2.73
C PRO A 661 -22.78 -7.84 4.11
N GLY A 662 -22.02 -7.69 5.19
CA GLY A 662 -22.55 -7.87 6.54
C GLY A 662 -21.75 -7.19 7.65
N ILE A 663 -22.47 -6.87 8.72
CA ILE A 663 -21.95 -6.28 9.96
C ILE A 663 -22.24 -7.28 11.08
N VAL A 664 -21.18 -7.82 11.68
CA VAL A 664 -21.25 -8.89 12.68
C VAL A 664 -20.79 -8.35 14.03
N PHE A 665 -21.73 -7.84 14.84
CA PHE A 665 -21.40 -7.09 16.05
C PHE A 665 -20.60 -7.90 17.07
N LEU A 666 -19.63 -7.27 17.72
CA LEU A 666 -19.07 -7.77 18.98
C LEU A 666 -20.05 -7.51 20.14
N SER A 667 -20.08 -8.41 21.12
CA SER A 667 -20.95 -8.23 22.30
C SER A 667 -20.37 -7.25 23.31
N GLY A 668 -19.04 -7.03 23.30
CA GLY A 668 -18.37 -6.24 24.32
C GLY A 668 -18.65 -6.81 25.71
N GLY A 669 -18.96 -5.94 26.68
CA GLY A 669 -19.32 -6.30 28.06
C GLY A 669 -20.80 -6.60 28.31
N GLN A 670 -21.64 -6.61 27.27
CA GLN A 670 -23.08 -6.87 27.40
C GLN A 670 -23.36 -8.28 27.93
N SER A 671 -24.47 -8.45 28.66
CA SER A 671 -24.98 -9.79 28.99
C SER A 671 -25.40 -10.57 27.74
N GLU A 672 -25.59 -11.89 27.89
CA GLU A 672 -26.08 -12.73 26.78
C GLU A 672 -27.46 -12.25 26.29
N GLU A 673 -28.34 -11.89 27.22
CA GLU A 673 -29.68 -11.39 26.89
C GLU A 673 -29.66 -9.98 26.31
N GLU A 674 -28.85 -9.07 26.87
CA GLU A 674 -28.70 -7.70 26.35
C GLU A 674 -28.21 -7.68 24.91
N ALA A 675 -27.16 -8.46 24.61
CA ALA A 675 -26.61 -8.55 23.26
C ALA A 675 -27.66 -9.05 22.26
N THR A 676 -28.47 -10.03 22.65
CA THR A 676 -29.56 -10.59 21.84
C THR A 676 -30.68 -9.57 21.62
N LEU A 677 -31.11 -8.87 22.69
CA LEU A 677 -32.17 -7.86 22.62
C LEU A 677 -31.77 -6.66 21.76
N ASN A 678 -30.54 -6.17 21.90
CA ASN A 678 -30.03 -5.05 21.11
C ASN A 678 -29.92 -5.40 19.63
N LEU A 679 -29.43 -6.61 19.31
CA LEU A 679 -29.39 -7.09 17.93
C LEU A 679 -30.79 -7.24 17.31
N ASN A 680 -31.74 -7.74 18.10
CA ASN A 680 -33.14 -7.87 17.68
C ASN A 680 -33.78 -6.51 17.40
N ALA A 681 -33.56 -5.52 18.28
CA ALA A 681 -34.06 -4.17 18.11
C ALA A 681 -33.50 -3.51 16.83
N MET A 682 -32.21 -3.69 16.53
CA MET A 682 -31.60 -3.20 15.28
C MET A 682 -32.26 -3.78 14.03
N ASN A 683 -32.59 -5.08 14.05
CA ASN A 683 -33.23 -5.74 12.92
C ASN A 683 -34.72 -5.42 12.78
N LYS A 684 -35.40 -5.06 13.88
CA LYS A 684 -36.79 -4.56 13.88
C LYS A 684 -36.93 -3.11 13.40
N LEU A 685 -35.87 -2.31 13.52
CA LEU A 685 -35.91 -0.88 13.23
C LEU A 685 -36.30 -0.63 11.77
N ASP A 686 -37.32 0.19 11.53
CA ASP A 686 -37.78 0.55 10.17
C ASP A 686 -36.92 1.64 9.53
N LEU A 687 -35.65 1.29 9.29
CA LEU A 687 -34.70 2.07 8.51
C LEU A 687 -34.06 1.18 7.46
N LEU A 688 -33.69 1.77 6.32
CA LEU A 688 -32.96 1.04 5.27
C LEU A 688 -31.61 0.55 5.84
N LYS A 689 -31.38 -0.75 5.74
CA LYS A 689 -30.13 -1.41 6.16
C LYS A 689 -29.59 -2.15 4.93
N PRO A 690 -28.64 -1.57 4.18
CA PRO A 690 -28.14 -2.19 2.95
C PRO A 690 -27.17 -3.37 3.19
N TRP A 691 -27.02 -3.78 4.45
CA TRP A 691 -26.16 -4.86 4.93
C TRP A 691 -26.95 -5.81 5.83
N THR A 692 -26.53 -7.07 5.94
CA THR A 692 -27.02 -7.94 7.02
C THR A 692 -26.46 -7.46 8.37
N LEU A 693 -27.33 -7.30 9.37
CA LEU A 693 -26.92 -7.06 10.75
C LEU A 693 -27.00 -8.38 11.55
N SER A 694 -25.84 -8.90 11.94
CA SER A 694 -25.70 -10.19 12.63
C SER A 694 -24.72 -10.08 13.81
N PHE A 695 -24.28 -11.20 14.37
CA PHE A 695 -23.44 -11.29 15.55
C PHE A 695 -22.10 -11.97 15.26
N SER A 696 -21.06 -11.55 16.00
CA SER A 696 -19.81 -12.28 16.19
C SER A 696 -19.49 -12.30 17.68
N PHE A 697 -20.12 -13.24 18.38
CA PHE A 697 -20.17 -13.25 19.85
C PHE A 697 -19.26 -14.31 20.45
N GLY A 698 -18.47 -13.90 21.44
CA GLY A 698 -17.70 -14.80 22.30
C GLY A 698 -18.44 -15.01 23.61
N ARG A 699 -18.24 -14.09 24.57
CA ARG A 699 -18.88 -14.12 25.89
C ARG A 699 -20.40 -14.28 25.82
N ALA A 700 -21.08 -13.51 24.97
CA ALA A 700 -22.54 -13.53 24.85
C ALA A 700 -23.14 -14.84 24.27
N LEU A 701 -22.30 -15.76 23.77
CA LEU A 701 -22.71 -17.10 23.35
C LEU A 701 -22.20 -18.22 24.27
N GLN A 702 -21.20 -17.94 25.11
CA GLN A 702 -20.45 -18.98 25.82
C GLN A 702 -20.61 -18.92 27.34
N GLN A 703 -21.02 -17.79 27.94
CA GLN A 703 -20.95 -17.62 29.39
C GLN A 703 -21.80 -18.64 30.15
N SER A 704 -23.09 -18.75 29.80
CA SER A 704 -24.00 -19.70 30.47
C SER A 704 -23.59 -21.15 30.19
N THR A 705 -23.12 -21.44 28.97
CA THR A 705 -22.58 -22.76 28.60
C THR A 705 -21.38 -23.13 29.46
N LEU A 706 -20.44 -22.20 29.64
CA LEU A 706 -19.23 -22.41 30.44
C LEU A 706 -19.58 -22.68 31.90
N LYS A 707 -20.47 -21.87 32.49
CA LYS A 707 -20.96 -22.06 33.87
C LYS A 707 -21.69 -23.40 34.04
N THR A 708 -22.52 -23.78 33.08
CA THR A 708 -23.27 -25.04 33.10
C THR A 708 -22.34 -26.25 32.97
N TRP A 709 -21.32 -26.16 32.13
CA TRP A 709 -20.33 -27.22 31.95
C TRP A 709 -19.50 -27.44 33.23
N GLY A 710 -18.92 -26.37 33.79
CA GLY A 710 -18.12 -26.44 35.01
C GLY A 710 -16.91 -27.40 34.94
N GLY A 711 -16.42 -27.70 33.73
CA GLY A 711 -15.31 -28.65 33.51
C GLY A 711 -15.68 -30.12 33.66
N LYS A 712 -16.97 -30.46 33.81
CA LYS A 712 -17.42 -31.82 34.15
C LYS A 712 -18.04 -32.53 32.94
N LYS A 713 -17.61 -33.76 32.68
CA LYS A 713 -18.05 -34.55 31.51
C LYS A 713 -19.54 -34.87 31.56
N GLU A 714 -20.09 -35.11 32.75
CA GLU A 714 -21.51 -35.35 32.99
C GLU A 714 -22.41 -34.15 32.66
N ASN A 715 -21.85 -32.94 32.57
CA ASN A 715 -22.60 -31.72 32.28
C ASN A 715 -22.60 -31.33 30.80
N VAL A 716 -21.87 -32.05 29.94
CA VAL A 716 -21.70 -31.71 28.52
C VAL A 716 -23.05 -31.57 27.80
N GLY A 717 -23.98 -32.51 27.98
CA GLY A 717 -25.30 -32.45 27.33
C GLY A 717 -26.10 -31.18 27.72
N LYS A 718 -26.16 -30.87 29.01
CA LYS A 718 -26.86 -29.66 29.51
C LYS A 718 -26.19 -28.36 29.03
N ALA A 719 -24.87 -28.34 28.97
CA ALA A 719 -24.11 -27.20 28.46
C ALA A 719 -24.34 -27.00 26.95
N GLN A 720 -24.44 -28.09 26.18
CA GLN A 720 -24.76 -28.04 24.76
C GLN A 720 -26.20 -27.55 24.50
N GLU A 721 -27.18 -27.97 25.31
CA GLU A 721 -28.55 -27.44 25.27
C GLU A 721 -28.58 -25.93 25.54
N THR A 722 -27.81 -25.47 26.53
CA THR A 722 -27.66 -24.04 26.86
C THR A 722 -27.03 -23.27 25.70
N PHE A 723 -26.00 -23.84 25.07
CA PHE A 723 -25.35 -23.25 23.90
C PHE A 723 -26.30 -23.15 22.70
N LEU A 724 -27.06 -24.22 22.42
CA LEU A 724 -28.07 -24.26 21.38
C LEU A 724 -29.13 -23.16 21.57
N LEU A 725 -29.62 -23.00 22.80
CA LEU A 725 -30.60 -21.97 23.13
C LEU A 725 -30.09 -20.57 22.75
N ARG A 726 -28.81 -20.27 23.05
CA ARG A 726 -28.19 -18.98 22.70
C ARG A 726 -27.90 -18.82 21.21
N CYS A 727 -27.49 -19.89 20.52
CA CYS A 727 -27.37 -19.87 19.06
C CYS A 727 -28.72 -19.55 18.39
N LYS A 728 -29.79 -20.24 18.82
CA LYS A 728 -31.14 -20.01 18.29
C LYS A 728 -31.66 -18.60 18.58
N SER A 729 -31.46 -18.12 19.81
CA SER A 729 -31.94 -16.80 20.22
C SER A 729 -31.27 -15.67 19.41
N ASN A 730 -29.96 -15.77 19.20
CA ASN A 730 -29.23 -14.80 18.38
C ASN A 730 -29.58 -14.93 16.89
N SER A 731 -29.83 -16.14 16.39
CA SER A 731 -30.37 -16.35 15.04
C SER A 731 -31.71 -15.63 14.84
N GLU A 732 -32.66 -15.80 15.77
CA GLU A 732 -33.95 -15.10 15.74
C GLU A 732 -33.79 -13.58 15.84
N ALA A 733 -32.80 -13.10 16.61
CA ALA A 733 -32.48 -11.68 16.71
C ALA A 733 -31.97 -11.08 15.39
N THR A 734 -31.21 -11.83 14.58
CA THR A 734 -30.83 -11.38 13.23
C THR A 734 -32.03 -11.17 12.30
N LEU A 735 -33.15 -11.84 12.60
CA LEU A 735 -34.38 -11.74 11.81
C LEU A 735 -35.38 -10.74 12.41
N GLY A 736 -35.06 -10.09 13.52
CA GLY A 736 -35.99 -9.23 14.26
C GLY A 736 -37.17 -9.99 14.87
N LYS A 737 -37.03 -11.31 15.09
CA LYS A 737 -38.10 -12.22 15.53
C LYS A 737 -37.92 -12.73 16.95
N TYR A 738 -36.85 -12.35 17.64
CA TYR A 738 -36.65 -12.80 19.02
C TYR A 738 -37.73 -12.19 19.92
N GLY A 739 -38.48 -13.06 20.58
CA GLY A 739 -39.64 -12.73 21.43
C GLY A 739 -39.29 -12.37 22.88
N GLY A 740 -38.02 -12.48 23.28
CA GLY A 740 -37.60 -12.36 24.67
C GLY A 740 -37.86 -13.62 25.49
N GLY A 741 -37.23 -13.74 26.66
CA GLY A 741 -37.50 -14.82 27.63
C GLY A 741 -36.65 -16.09 27.47
N GLY A 742 -35.67 -16.10 26.57
CA GLY A 742 -34.68 -17.18 26.46
C GLY A 742 -33.56 -17.12 27.50
N GLY A 743 -33.52 -16.07 28.33
CA GLY A 743 -32.50 -15.88 29.36
C GLY A 743 -33.00 -16.28 30.75
N GLY A 744 -32.51 -17.40 31.29
CA GLY A 744 -32.53 -17.62 32.74
C GLY A 744 -31.67 -16.59 33.49
N GLY A 745 -31.68 -16.60 34.83
CA GLY A 745 -30.94 -15.61 35.64
C GLY A 745 -29.47 -15.43 35.25
N LEU A 746 -28.79 -16.51 34.84
CA LEU A 746 -27.39 -16.50 34.39
C LEU A 746 -27.15 -15.68 33.11
N ALA A 747 -28.11 -15.67 32.18
CA ALA A 747 -27.98 -15.00 30.88
C ALA A 747 -28.14 -13.48 30.99
N SER A 748 -28.70 -12.99 32.10
CA SER A 748 -28.92 -11.57 32.37
C SER A 748 -27.75 -10.92 33.11
N GLU A 749 -26.75 -11.69 33.55
CA GLU A 749 -25.58 -11.16 34.26
C GLU A 749 -24.68 -10.32 33.34
N SER A 750 -24.25 -9.16 33.81
CA SER A 750 -23.29 -8.31 33.11
C SER A 750 -21.96 -9.05 32.90
N LEU A 751 -21.40 -8.94 31.69
CA LEU A 751 -20.12 -9.57 31.32
C LEU A 751 -18.98 -8.56 31.27
N PHE A 752 -19.24 -7.30 31.66
CA PHE A 752 -18.26 -6.23 31.64
C PHE A 752 -17.13 -6.48 32.64
N VAL A 753 -15.90 -6.21 32.20
CA VAL A 753 -14.70 -6.23 33.03
C VAL A 753 -13.91 -4.97 32.70
N LYS A 754 -13.69 -4.11 33.70
CA LYS A 754 -12.97 -2.84 33.51
C LYS A 754 -11.56 -3.09 33.00
N GLY A 755 -11.16 -2.39 31.94
CA GLY A 755 -9.83 -2.53 31.35
C GLY A 755 -9.52 -3.94 30.80
N TYR A 756 -10.54 -4.65 30.30
CA TYR A 756 -10.36 -6.00 29.78
C TYR A 756 -9.37 -6.05 28.60
N LYS A 757 -8.23 -6.69 28.82
CA LYS A 757 -7.24 -7.01 27.77
C LYS A 757 -7.42 -8.48 27.37
N TYR A 758 -7.63 -8.70 26.06
CA TYR A 758 -7.73 -10.03 25.44
C TYR A 758 -6.39 -10.73 25.49
#